data_AF-A0A9W7FSM1-F1
#
_entry.id   AF-A0A9W7FSM1-F1
#
_cell.length_a   1.000
_cell.length_b   1.000
_cell.length_c   1.000
_cell.angle_alpha   90.00
_cell.angle_beta   90.00
_cell.angle_gamma   90.00
#
_symmetry.space_group_name_H-M   'P 1'
#
loop_
_entity.id
_entity.type
_entity.pdbx_description
1 polymer ?
#
loop_
_entity_poly.entity_id
_entity_poly.type
_entity_poly.pdbx_seq_one_letter_code
_entity_poly.pdbx_strand_id
1 'polypeptide(L)'
;MNSSQFSARFNLLGIRSISILFLLLLLPQTSAILPTMQIISSSSSPIYAATSFYGPIDASSSSLSSSQTPPNDRGLCSDLDDPITDYDPPTNDFVFLVPRGNCTFEHKTLRAERYGAKAVIVYNNAEQMFFDNHTESQQTGLVSSFPTNLVDYECSNGEAQVPLSSLSTPYYSRSNDPLFTSCSSNSKCESNRCVVTGSIKTSSSPSSPTMQVCCMWDLHQYLYPDSTLLDSPPTIPSVFITSKQYDEGLPLTLSISPRPRPKYNASSFLIWAWGCFVACLASRTSGSELARALKKTKEKLRRGSGATRTPSETSSSDDDMRREDDIGAGESMELNAKHAIGFLVMSSVTLLILFYLNIYAIVTVLYAFGCSGALSQVMIYPFMRKVRGWTNYTKFDEICMTLPLDIGPCSYLDVTSTALGYVIGIVWYVYSLKQNASSYFIYWFLQDIFGLCMCTLFLSVIRLPSLRVASFLLVAAFVYDVFFVFISPLIFEKSVMITVATGGEGPTTDPMVCEKYPDTDGCAVPNPLPMLFSVPKINDYQGGSSLLGLGDIVLPGLLMSFACRLDLSKALVSLSNGEQKEKNTTGYFFYICVGYAVGLMMANIAVYLMEMGQPALLYLVPCTLGVIIKMSMSRGEFAEVFKGPEVMDKANEILDEIEGGDGSRGGSDGGSFEQDGEQLLSPNISGSDAV
;
A
#
# COMPACT_ATOMS: atom_id res chain seq x y z
N MET A 1 -41.79 35.43 -0.69
CA MET A 1 -40.35 35.41 -0.31
C MET A 1 -39.87 33.99 -0.52
N ASN A 2 -38.95 33.81 -1.48
CA ASN A 2 -38.80 32.60 -2.30
C ASN A 2 -37.97 31.48 -1.65
N SER A 3 -38.47 30.23 -1.75
CA SER A 3 -37.75 29.00 -1.39
C SER A 3 -36.66 28.60 -2.41
N SER A 4 -36.53 29.32 -3.54
CA SER A 4 -35.52 29.06 -4.57
C SER A 4 -34.11 29.56 -4.23
N GLN A 5 -33.92 30.37 -3.18
CA GLN A 5 -32.58 30.83 -2.77
C GLN A 5 -31.87 29.90 -1.76
N PHE A 6 -32.58 28.97 -1.11
CA PHE A 6 -31.98 28.09 -0.11
C PHE A 6 -31.26 26.88 -0.75
N SER A 7 -31.77 26.37 -1.88
CA SER A 7 -31.15 25.25 -2.62
C SER A 7 -29.87 25.66 -3.37
N ALA A 8 -29.78 26.89 -3.86
CA ALA A 8 -28.60 27.37 -4.60
C ALA A 8 -27.38 27.67 -3.70
N ARG A 9 -27.59 28.05 -2.43
CA ARG A 9 -26.49 28.36 -1.48
C ARG A 9 -25.88 27.11 -0.84
N PHE A 10 -26.62 26.02 -0.72
CA PHE A 10 -26.10 24.75 -0.18
C PHE A 10 -25.20 24.03 -1.20
N ASN A 11 -25.51 24.12 -2.50
CA ASN A 11 -24.67 23.56 -3.56
C ASN A 11 -23.35 24.33 -3.74
N LEU A 12 -23.32 25.66 -3.59
CA LEU A 12 -22.07 26.42 -3.75
C LEU A 12 -21.10 26.30 -2.57
N LEU A 13 -21.58 26.15 -1.32
CA LEU A 13 -20.71 25.93 -0.16
C LEU A 13 -20.17 24.50 -0.10
N GLY A 14 -20.95 23.50 -0.52
CA GLY A 14 -20.51 22.11 -0.68
C GLY A 14 -19.43 21.97 -1.73
N ILE A 15 -19.61 22.57 -2.92
CA ILE A 15 -18.63 22.49 -4.01
C ILE A 15 -17.33 23.24 -3.68
N ARG A 16 -17.39 24.39 -3.00
CA ARG A 16 -16.17 25.10 -2.56
C ARG A 16 -15.42 24.36 -1.44
N SER A 17 -16.13 23.75 -0.49
CA SER A 17 -15.51 22.95 0.57
C SER A 17 -14.94 21.64 0.03
N ILE A 18 -15.60 21.02 -0.96
CA ILE A 18 -15.09 19.85 -1.67
C ILE A 18 -13.90 20.23 -2.54
N SER A 19 -13.90 21.39 -3.22
CA SER A 19 -12.73 21.86 -3.98
C SER A 19 -11.55 22.21 -3.07
N ILE A 20 -11.77 22.79 -1.88
CA ILE A 20 -10.71 23.08 -0.91
C ILE A 20 -10.20 21.77 -0.28
N LEU A 21 -11.07 20.81 0.02
CA LEU A 21 -10.70 19.48 0.47
C LEU A 21 -9.93 18.74 -0.63
N PHE A 22 -10.37 18.79 -1.88
CA PHE A 22 -9.69 18.22 -3.04
C PHE A 22 -8.34 18.89 -3.30
N LEU A 23 -8.22 20.21 -3.06
CA LEU A 23 -6.93 20.93 -3.12
C LEU A 23 -5.99 20.56 -1.97
N LEU A 24 -6.54 20.33 -0.77
CA LEU A 24 -5.79 19.85 0.40
C LEU A 24 -5.35 18.38 0.25
N LEU A 25 -6.13 17.57 -0.46
CA LEU A 25 -5.82 16.16 -0.79
C LEU A 25 -4.76 16.01 -1.89
N LEU A 26 -4.39 17.12 -2.55
CA LEU A 26 -3.29 17.19 -3.54
C LEU A 26 -1.96 17.60 -2.91
N LEU A 27 -1.92 17.96 -1.61
CA LEU A 27 -0.68 18.34 -0.95
C LEU A 27 0.09 17.08 -0.54
N PRO A 28 1.38 16.95 -0.91
CA PRO A 28 2.21 15.86 -0.45
C PRO A 28 2.40 15.96 1.07
N GLN A 29 2.26 14.85 1.78
CA GLN A 29 2.81 14.77 3.14
C GLN A 29 4.34 14.79 3.02
N THR A 30 4.96 15.78 3.65
CA THR A 30 6.37 16.14 3.50
C THR A 30 7.29 14.97 3.84
N SER A 31 8.09 14.55 2.87
CA SER A 31 9.22 13.63 3.02
C SER A 31 10.44 14.41 3.53
N ALA A 32 10.42 14.78 4.82
CA ALA A 32 11.62 15.23 5.52
C ALA A 32 12.20 14.04 6.31
N ILE A 33 13.52 13.95 6.39
CA ILE A 33 14.21 12.99 7.26
C ILE A 33 13.73 13.28 8.69
N LEU A 34 12.95 12.35 9.26
CA LEU A 34 12.38 12.51 10.59
C LEU A 34 13.34 11.96 11.64
N PRO A 35 13.66 12.73 12.68
CA PRO A 35 14.56 12.29 13.72
C PRO A 35 13.99 11.06 14.44
N THR A 36 14.85 10.05 14.61
CA THR A 36 14.52 8.73 15.16
C THR A 36 14.89 8.61 16.64
N MET A 37 15.75 9.49 17.14
CA MET A 37 16.19 9.56 18.53
C MET A 37 15.78 10.89 19.17
N GLN A 38 15.61 10.85 20.49
CA GLN A 38 15.48 12.03 21.31
C GLN A 38 16.53 12.00 22.43
N ILE A 39 17.15 13.14 22.66
CA ILE A 39 18.07 13.41 23.75
C ILE A 39 17.29 14.26 24.74
N ILE A 40 16.98 13.66 25.90
CA ILE A 40 16.21 14.31 26.96
C ILE A 40 17.18 14.85 28.00
N SER A 41 16.93 16.10 28.39
CA SER A 41 17.58 16.78 29.50
C SER A 41 16.59 17.03 30.62
N SER A 42 17.06 17.08 31.86
CA SER A 42 16.23 17.41 33.02
C SER A 42 15.67 18.85 33.00
N SER A 43 16.16 19.74 32.14
CA SER A 43 15.80 21.17 32.15
C SER A 43 15.52 21.81 30.77
N SER A 44 15.47 21.06 29.66
CA SER A 44 15.27 21.62 28.31
C SER A 44 14.33 20.79 27.44
N SER A 45 13.86 21.37 26.33
CA SER A 45 13.12 20.65 25.29
C SER A 45 13.94 19.48 24.72
N PRO A 46 13.30 18.37 24.32
CA PRO A 46 13.99 17.23 23.75
C PRO A 46 14.70 17.63 22.45
N ILE A 47 16.00 17.32 22.38
CA ILE A 47 16.79 17.50 21.16
C ILE A 47 16.61 16.24 20.31
N TYR A 48 16.27 16.43 19.06
CA TYR A 48 16.00 15.34 18.13
C TYR A 48 17.23 14.98 17.32
N ALA A 49 17.51 13.69 17.16
CA ALA A 49 18.75 13.25 16.53
C ALA A 49 18.53 12.03 15.61
N ALA A 50 19.48 11.79 14.70
CA ALA A 50 19.51 10.59 13.87
C ALA A 50 20.33 9.46 14.54
N THR A 51 19.97 8.22 14.23
CA THR A 51 20.57 7.01 14.83
C THR A 51 21.62 6.39 13.91
N SER A 52 22.55 5.62 14.51
CA SER A 52 23.42 4.71 13.77
C SER A 52 22.72 3.42 13.36
N PHE A 53 23.27 2.78 12.31
CA PHE A 53 22.90 1.44 11.86
C PHE A 53 23.56 0.31 12.69
N TYR A 54 24.53 0.65 13.53
CA TYR A 54 25.31 -0.25 14.38
C TYR A 54 25.16 0.11 15.86
N GLY A 55 25.47 -0.84 16.75
CA GLY A 55 25.33 -0.74 18.20
C GLY A 55 23.90 -1.01 18.70
N PRO A 56 23.66 -1.96 19.62
CA PRO A 56 22.35 -2.13 20.25
C PRO A 56 21.92 -0.85 20.99
N ILE A 57 20.66 -0.48 20.79
CA ILE A 57 20.02 0.63 21.50
C ILE A 57 19.48 0.06 22.81
N ASP A 58 20.33 -0.07 23.82
CA ASP A 58 19.86 -0.49 25.13
C ASP A 58 19.02 0.65 25.76
N ALA A 59 17.74 0.35 25.95
CA ALA A 59 16.74 1.26 26.54
C ALA A 59 16.96 1.55 28.04
N SER A 60 18.17 1.35 28.56
CA SER A 60 18.51 1.68 29.93
C SER A 60 18.76 3.19 30.05
N SER A 61 17.79 3.88 30.63
CA SER A 61 17.83 5.29 31.01
C SER A 61 18.83 5.56 32.14
N SER A 62 20.11 5.31 31.91
CA SER A 62 21.16 5.82 32.78
C SER A 62 21.33 7.32 32.50
N SER A 63 21.61 8.10 33.53
CA SER A 63 22.00 9.50 33.38
C SER A 63 23.45 9.53 32.88
N LEU A 64 23.67 9.74 31.59
CA LEU A 64 25.03 9.84 31.07
C LEU A 64 25.55 11.26 31.24
N SER A 65 26.80 11.37 31.66
CA SER A 65 27.53 12.64 31.71
C SER A 65 28.15 12.94 30.34
N SER A 66 27.93 14.16 29.82
CA SER A 66 28.53 14.56 28.55
C SER A 66 30.00 14.96 28.75
N SER A 67 30.91 14.31 28.02
CA SER A 67 32.32 14.69 27.93
C SER A 67 32.55 15.46 26.63
N GLN A 68 33.02 16.70 26.75
CA GLN A 68 32.99 17.66 25.63
C GLN A 68 34.11 17.47 24.60
N THR A 69 35.21 16.78 24.92
CA THR A 69 36.30 16.59 23.97
C THR A 69 37.14 15.34 24.28
N PRO A 70 37.45 14.49 23.28
CA PRO A 70 38.48 13.45 23.43
C PRO A 70 39.86 14.11 23.65
N PRO A 71 40.73 13.53 24.50
CA PRO A 71 42.09 14.03 24.67
C PRO A 71 42.95 13.63 23.47
N ASN A 72 43.65 14.60 22.90
CA ASN A 72 44.68 14.44 21.86
C ASN A 72 44.28 13.79 20.53
N ASP A 73 43.09 13.20 20.38
CA ASP A 73 42.60 12.64 19.13
C ASP A 73 41.66 13.64 18.43
N ARG A 74 41.98 14.04 17.19
CA ARG A 74 41.22 15.03 16.40
C ARG A 74 39.84 14.49 16.01
N GLY A 75 38.94 14.46 16.99
CA GLY A 75 37.59 13.94 16.82
C GLY A 75 37.54 12.43 16.57
N LEU A 76 38.41 11.65 17.22
CA LEU A 76 38.44 10.18 17.17
C LEU A 76 38.70 9.61 15.75
N CYS A 77 39.66 10.20 15.03
CA CYS A 77 40.03 9.79 13.68
C CYS A 77 41.47 9.29 13.57
N SER A 78 42.19 9.08 14.68
CA SER A 78 43.49 8.39 14.68
C SER A 78 43.38 6.94 14.24
N ASP A 79 44.47 6.36 13.75
CA ASP A 79 44.48 4.97 13.29
C ASP A 79 44.09 4.03 14.44
N LEU A 80 43.29 2.99 14.15
CA LEU A 80 42.87 2.04 15.18
C LEU A 80 44.06 1.39 15.88
N ASP A 81 45.18 1.19 15.19
CA ASP A 81 46.36 0.54 15.76
C ASP A 81 47.19 1.46 16.67
N ASP A 82 46.91 2.77 16.67
CA ASP A 82 47.60 3.69 17.56
C ASP A 82 47.24 3.40 19.02
N PRO A 83 48.22 3.22 19.91
CA PRO A 83 47.97 2.94 21.32
C PRO A 83 47.27 4.11 21.99
N ILE A 84 46.27 3.80 22.83
CA ILE A 84 45.65 4.79 23.72
C ILE A 84 46.66 5.10 24.82
N THR A 85 47.40 6.18 24.67
CA THR A 85 48.33 6.68 25.68
C THR A 85 47.80 7.96 26.28
N ASP A 86 47.86 8.08 27.61
CA ASP A 86 47.58 9.34 28.34
C ASP A 86 46.09 9.73 28.45
N TYR A 87 45.19 8.75 28.63
CA TYR A 87 43.79 9.00 29.00
C TYR A 87 43.34 8.21 30.24
N ASP A 88 43.00 8.94 31.29
CA ASP A 88 42.27 8.41 32.44
C ASP A 88 40.76 8.57 32.19
N PRO A 89 40.00 7.50 31.92
CA PRO A 89 38.56 7.59 31.70
C PRO A 89 37.86 8.03 33.00
N PRO A 90 36.81 8.85 32.91
CA PRO A 90 36.04 9.23 34.09
C PRO A 90 35.38 8.00 34.72
N THR A 91 35.23 8.03 36.06
CA THR A 91 34.67 6.91 36.84
C THR A 91 33.17 6.69 36.62
N ASN A 92 32.47 7.68 36.05
CA ASN A 92 31.03 7.62 35.75
C ASN A 92 30.81 7.29 34.28
N ASP A 93 29.64 6.75 33.96
CA ASP A 93 29.21 6.58 32.57
C ASP A 93 29.24 7.92 31.81
N PHE A 94 29.96 7.93 30.69
CA PHE A 94 30.21 9.13 29.91
C PHE A 94 29.95 8.92 28.42
N VAL A 95 29.64 10.02 27.75
CA VAL A 95 29.41 10.11 26.30
C VAL A 95 30.44 11.03 25.69
N PHE A 96 31.01 10.65 24.55
CA PHE A 96 31.82 11.58 23.78
C PHE A 96 30.96 12.46 22.90
N LEU A 97 31.14 13.78 23.02
CA LEU A 97 30.67 14.74 22.03
C LEU A 97 31.80 14.98 21.02
N VAL A 98 31.59 14.57 19.77
CA VAL A 98 32.65 14.51 18.76
C VAL A 98 32.18 15.19 17.47
N PRO A 99 33.01 16.00 16.83
CA PRO A 99 32.65 16.59 15.55
C PRO A 99 32.78 15.57 14.38
N ARG A 100 32.05 15.84 13.28
CA ARG A 100 31.92 14.94 12.11
C ARG A 100 33.24 14.42 11.52
N GLY A 101 34.29 15.23 11.39
CA GLY A 101 35.61 14.81 10.89
C GLY A 101 35.64 14.16 9.50
N ASN A 102 36.80 13.62 9.10
CA ASN A 102 37.04 13.01 7.77
C ASN A 102 37.15 11.47 7.81
N CYS A 103 36.92 10.86 8.96
CA CYS A 103 36.88 9.41 9.09
C CYS A 103 35.43 8.92 9.18
N THR A 104 35.20 7.65 8.90
CA THR A 104 33.86 7.07 8.90
C THR A 104 33.25 7.09 10.30
N PHE A 105 31.93 7.18 10.37
CA PHE A 105 31.21 7.25 11.65
C PHE A 105 31.42 5.97 12.48
N GLU A 106 31.50 4.82 11.81
CA GLU A 106 31.76 3.54 12.45
C GLU A 106 33.15 3.52 13.10
N HIS A 107 34.18 4.00 12.39
CA HIS A 107 35.53 4.14 12.90
C HIS A 107 35.59 4.95 14.20
N LYS A 108 34.90 6.11 14.25
CA LYS A 108 34.83 6.95 15.46
C LYS A 108 34.18 6.23 16.63
N THR A 109 33.12 5.49 16.33
CA THR A 109 32.35 4.78 17.34
C THR A 109 33.18 3.65 17.94
N LEU A 110 33.92 2.90 17.11
CA LEU A 110 34.87 1.89 17.56
C LEU A 110 36.00 2.48 18.41
N ARG A 111 36.54 3.64 18.01
CA ARG A 111 37.59 4.30 18.80
C ARG A 111 37.06 4.78 20.15
N ALA A 112 35.86 5.38 20.19
CA ALA A 112 35.18 5.78 21.42
C ALA A 112 34.92 4.59 22.36
N GLU A 113 34.53 3.45 21.82
CA GLU A 113 34.32 2.22 22.57
C GLU A 113 35.60 1.75 23.25
N ARG A 114 36.76 1.82 22.56
CA ARG A 114 38.06 1.49 23.16
C ARG A 114 38.48 2.44 24.29
N TYR A 115 38.04 3.69 24.23
CA TYR A 115 38.20 4.66 25.33
C TYR A 115 37.24 4.41 26.51
N GLY A 116 36.29 3.47 26.39
CA GLY A 116 35.35 3.10 27.45
C GLY A 116 34.06 3.93 27.48
N ALA A 117 33.76 4.69 26.43
CA ALA A 117 32.51 5.47 26.36
C ALA A 117 31.28 4.57 26.22
N LYS A 118 30.13 5.03 26.71
CA LYS A 118 28.85 4.31 26.60
C LYS A 118 28.03 4.70 25.38
N ALA A 119 28.26 5.89 24.82
CA ALA A 119 27.67 6.34 23.57
C ALA A 119 28.52 7.45 22.94
N VAL A 120 28.25 7.76 21.67
CA VAL A 120 28.90 8.87 20.93
C VAL A 120 27.84 9.78 20.34
N ILE A 121 27.99 11.10 20.55
CA ILE A 121 27.19 12.11 19.87
C ILE A 121 28.09 12.79 18.84
N VAL A 122 27.79 12.55 17.57
CA VAL A 122 28.44 13.21 16.45
C VAL A 122 27.68 14.48 16.09
N TYR A 123 28.37 15.60 15.99
CA TYR A 123 27.75 16.86 15.59
C TYR A 123 28.36 17.44 14.33
N ASN A 124 27.54 18.13 13.55
CA ASN A 124 28.00 18.88 12.40
C ASN A 124 28.60 20.21 12.85
N ASN A 125 29.79 20.58 12.34
CA ASN A 125 30.45 21.85 12.64
C ASN A 125 31.11 22.38 11.36
N ALA A 126 30.98 23.69 11.11
CA ALA A 126 31.57 24.35 9.96
C ALA A 126 33.09 24.16 9.89
N GLU A 127 33.78 24.20 11.04
CA GLU A 127 35.26 24.10 11.11
C GLU A 127 35.78 22.78 10.51
N GLN A 128 35.02 21.69 10.67
CA GLN A 128 35.42 20.37 10.21
C GLN A 128 34.96 20.06 8.79
N MET A 129 34.43 21.03 8.05
CA MET A 129 34.24 20.90 6.61
C MET A 129 35.48 21.37 5.82
N PHE A 130 36.37 22.12 6.48
CA PHE A 130 37.58 22.68 5.89
C PHE A 130 38.80 21.95 6.44
N PHE A 131 39.18 20.84 5.80
CA PHE A 131 40.34 20.07 6.24
C PHE A 131 41.67 20.64 5.76
N ASP A 132 42.69 20.44 6.60
CA ASP A 132 44.10 20.72 6.34
C ASP A 132 44.84 19.37 6.31
N ASN A 133 45.20 18.88 5.12
CA ASN A 133 46.11 17.74 4.99
C ASN A 133 47.48 18.19 5.50
N HIS A 134 47.77 17.84 6.75
CA HIS A 134 48.90 18.36 7.52
C HIS A 134 50.29 17.91 7.06
N THR A 135 50.45 17.39 5.85
CA THR A 135 51.77 16.99 5.39
C THR A 135 52.67 18.15 4.97
N GLU A 136 52.20 19.40 4.77
CA GLU A 136 53.14 20.48 4.38
C GLU A 136 52.67 21.97 4.47
N SER A 137 51.80 22.38 5.41
CA SER A 137 51.21 23.74 5.38
C SER A 137 51.33 24.59 6.66
N GLN A 138 52.22 24.29 7.61
CA GLN A 138 52.38 25.10 8.84
C GLN A 138 52.88 26.56 8.62
N GLN A 139 53.03 27.04 7.38
CA GLN A 139 53.52 28.39 7.11
C GLN A 139 52.63 29.29 6.24
N THR A 140 51.47 28.83 5.75
CA THR A 140 50.64 29.66 4.84
C THR A 140 49.16 29.77 5.20
N GLY A 141 48.63 29.00 6.16
CA GLY A 141 47.21 29.06 6.52
C GLY A 141 46.26 28.79 5.33
N LEU A 142 46.75 28.05 4.34
CA LEU A 142 46.08 27.78 3.08
C LEU A 142 45.22 26.52 3.24
N VAL A 143 43.90 26.71 3.27
CA VAL A 143 42.91 25.62 3.35
C VAL A 143 43.10 24.66 2.17
N SER A 144 43.35 23.38 2.43
CA SER A 144 43.62 22.37 1.39
C SER A 144 42.37 21.80 0.73
N SER A 145 41.21 21.83 1.41
CA SER A 145 39.94 21.34 0.89
C SER A 145 38.78 22.27 1.28
N PHE A 146 37.99 22.66 0.28
CA PHE A 146 36.73 23.38 0.48
C PHE A 146 35.58 22.38 0.65
N PRO A 147 34.47 22.79 1.32
CA PRO A 147 33.28 21.97 1.44
C PRO A 147 32.72 21.61 0.06
N THR A 148 31.97 20.51 -0.04
CA THR A 148 31.47 20.02 -1.32
C THR A 148 30.01 20.45 -1.56
N ASN A 149 29.73 20.96 -2.76
CA ASN A 149 28.37 21.32 -3.17
C ASN A 149 27.44 20.10 -3.14
N LEU A 150 26.18 20.27 -2.70
CA LEU A 150 25.17 19.22 -2.56
C LEU A 150 25.54 18.15 -1.51
N VAL A 151 26.66 18.26 -0.79
CA VAL A 151 26.99 17.40 0.37
C VAL A 151 27.03 18.23 1.65
N ASP A 152 27.80 19.32 1.66
CA ASP A 152 28.04 20.14 2.85
C ASP A 152 27.31 21.49 2.82
N TYR A 153 27.04 22.04 1.64
CA TYR A 153 26.31 23.29 1.45
C TYR A 153 25.37 23.25 0.25
N GLU A 154 24.43 24.19 0.23
CA GLU A 154 23.60 24.45 -0.93
C GLU A 154 23.31 25.95 -1.11
N CYS A 155 23.72 26.48 -2.27
CA CYS A 155 23.59 27.91 -2.56
C CYS A 155 22.16 28.35 -2.89
N SER A 156 21.25 27.45 -3.29
CA SER A 156 19.82 27.79 -3.54
C SER A 156 19.07 28.18 -2.28
N ASN A 157 19.54 27.74 -1.10
CA ASN A 157 18.94 28.07 0.19
C ASN A 157 19.48 29.39 0.78
N GLY A 158 20.51 29.96 0.16
CA GLY A 158 21.12 31.22 0.54
C GLY A 158 22.52 31.32 -0.01
N GLU A 159 22.83 32.42 -0.68
CA GLU A 159 24.17 32.74 -1.13
C GLU A 159 24.50 34.21 -0.87
N ALA A 160 25.78 34.49 -0.65
CA ALA A 160 26.31 35.84 -0.62
C ALA A 160 27.70 35.88 -1.24
N GLN A 161 28.14 37.07 -1.63
CA GLN A 161 29.48 37.32 -2.13
C GLN A 161 30.21 38.21 -1.15
N VAL A 162 31.37 37.75 -0.66
CA VAL A 162 32.16 38.46 0.35
C VAL A 162 33.50 38.86 -0.27
N PRO A 163 33.95 40.12 -0.14
CA PRO A 163 35.27 40.54 -0.62
C PRO A 163 36.38 39.74 0.07
N LEU A 164 37.32 39.19 -0.70
CA LEU A 164 38.42 38.38 -0.15
C LEU A 164 39.29 39.16 0.84
N SER A 165 39.41 40.48 0.68
CA SER A 165 40.13 41.38 1.59
C SER A 165 39.51 41.50 2.99
N SER A 166 38.23 41.13 3.15
CA SER A 166 37.53 41.19 4.44
C SER A 166 37.56 39.86 5.22
N LEU A 167 38.00 38.77 4.59
CA LEU A 167 38.05 37.44 5.20
C LEU A 167 39.37 37.23 5.95
N SER A 168 39.30 36.91 7.24
CA SER A 168 40.45 36.47 8.02
C SER A 168 40.64 34.96 7.87
N THR A 169 41.88 34.50 7.70
CA THR A 169 42.22 33.06 7.82
C THR A 169 42.35 32.69 9.30
N PRO A 170 41.90 31.48 9.71
CA PRO A 170 41.20 30.48 8.91
C PRO A 170 39.77 30.91 8.54
N TYR A 171 39.35 30.59 7.30
CA TYR A 171 38.09 31.09 6.73
C TYR A 171 36.83 30.65 7.50
N TYR A 172 36.92 29.55 8.25
CA TYR A 172 35.85 28.99 9.08
C TYR A 172 35.77 29.59 10.50
N SER A 173 36.61 30.57 10.83
CA SER A 173 36.57 31.23 12.14
C SER A 173 35.24 31.97 12.37
N ARG A 174 34.68 31.86 13.58
CA ARG A 174 33.48 32.62 14.01
C ARG A 174 33.65 34.14 13.88
N SER A 175 34.88 34.64 13.80
CA SER A 175 35.14 36.06 13.53
C SER A 175 34.62 36.51 12.15
N ASN A 176 34.44 35.59 11.21
CA ASN A 176 33.92 35.87 9.87
C ASN A 176 32.39 35.76 9.78
N ASP A 177 31.71 35.13 10.75
CA ASP A 177 30.25 35.01 10.83
C ASP A 177 29.47 36.32 10.54
N PRO A 178 29.85 37.50 11.07
CA PRO A 178 29.14 38.75 10.77
C PRO A 178 29.24 39.19 9.29
N LEU A 179 30.20 38.68 8.53
CA LEU A 179 30.33 38.96 7.10
C LEU A 179 29.35 38.13 6.25
N PHE A 180 28.78 37.07 6.83
CA PHE A 180 27.92 36.12 6.13
C PHE A 180 26.42 36.37 6.34
N THR A 181 26.07 37.50 7.00
CA THR A 181 24.70 37.87 7.38
C THR A 181 23.71 37.82 6.20
N SER A 182 24.15 38.17 4.99
CA SER A 182 23.30 38.13 3.79
C SER A 182 22.88 36.71 3.39
N CYS A 183 23.72 35.71 3.65
CA CYS A 183 23.42 34.30 3.38
C CYS A 183 22.57 33.69 4.51
N SER A 184 22.84 34.02 5.79
CA SER A 184 22.08 33.49 6.93
C SER A 184 20.71 34.15 7.10
N SER A 185 20.52 35.38 6.58
CA SER A 185 19.24 36.09 6.64
C SER A 185 18.15 35.52 5.73
N ASN A 186 18.50 34.63 4.81
CA ASN A 186 17.51 33.98 3.94
C ASN A 186 16.69 32.95 4.74
N SER A 187 15.36 33.05 4.69
CA SER A 187 14.46 32.15 5.43
C SER A 187 14.53 30.69 4.98
N LYS A 188 15.13 30.41 3.82
CA LYS A 188 15.40 29.05 3.33
C LYS A 188 16.66 28.42 3.95
N CYS A 189 17.50 29.19 4.64
CA CYS A 189 18.71 28.70 5.27
C CYS A 189 18.42 28.19 6.68
N GLU A 190 18.00 26.92 6.80
CA GLU A 190 17.59 26.34 8.10
C GLU A 190 18.69 26.34 9.17
N SER A 191 19.96 26.24 8.73
CA SER A 191 21.15 26.18 9.57
C SER A 191 21.53 27.51 10.20
N ASN A 192 21.05 28.64 9.67
CA ASN A 192 21.48 30.00 10.00
C ASN A 192 23.02 30.22 9.91
N ARG A 193 23.75 29.30 9.29
CA ARG A 193 25.21 29.26 9.18
C ARG A 193 25.59 29.20 7.72
N CYS A 194 26.67 29.88 7.36
CA CYS A 194 27.14 29.91 5.98
C CYS A 194 28.60 29.51 5.91
N VAL A 195 28.93 28.74 4.89
CA VAL A 195 30.27 28.23 4.65
C VAL A 195 30.83 28.81 3.35
N VAL A 196 32.13 29.02 3.36
CA VAL A 196 32.88 29.54 2.22
C VAL A 196 33.15 28.41 1.23
N THR A 197 32.85 28.60 -0.05
CA THR A 197 32.85 27.49 -1.05
C THR A 197 34.17 27.29 -1.79
N GLY A 198 35.10 28.23 -1.71
CA GLY A 198 36.32 28.23 -2.55
C GLY A 198 36.13 28.82 -3.94
N SER A 199 34.89 29.06 -4.37
CA SER A 199 34.57 29.68 -5.66
C SER A 199 34.83 31.19 -5.62
N ILE A 200 35.87 31.63 -6.34
CA ILE A 200 36.23 33.05 -6.47
C ILE A 200 35.65 33.57 -7.79
N LYS A 201 34.77 34.57 -7.70
CA LYS A 201 34.21 35.25 -8.88
C LYS A 201 35.02 36.53 -9.12
N THR A 202 35.69 36.60 -10.27
CA THR A 202 36.29 37.85 -10.75
C THR A 202 35.26 38.55 -11.63
N SER A 203 34.58 39.56 -11.10
CA SER A 203 33.70 40.42 -11.89
C SER A 203 34.50 41.14 -12.99
N SER A 204 33.87 41.42 -14.12
CA SER A 204 34.45 42.05 -15.31
C SER A 204 34.80 43.55 -15.15
N SER A 205 35.18 43.97 -13.95
CA SER A 205 35.71 45.30 -13.62
C SER A 205 36.76 45.16 -12.50
N PRO A 206 37.82 46.00 -12.48
CA PRO A 206 39.09 45.76 -11.76
C PRO A 206 39.01 46.01 -10.24
N SER A 207 37.89 45.70 -9.59
CA SER A 207 37.65 45.96 -8.17
C SER A 207 37.39 44.66 -7.40
N SER A 208 38.44 44.20 -6.72
CA SER A 208 38.50 43.15 -5.67
C SER A 208 37.85 41.78 -5.96
N PRO A 209 38.61 40.66 -5.91
CA PRO A 209 38.03 39.33 -6.01
C PRO A 209 37.03 39.07 -4.88
N THR A 210 35.86 38.53 -5.21
CA THR A 210 34.84 38.11 -4.22
C THR A 210 34.79 36.60 -4.12
N MET A 211 34.53 36.11 -2.91
CA MET A 211 34.39 34.69 -2.61
C MET A 211 32.91 34.37 -2.37
N GLN A 212 32.43 33.29 -2.97
CA GLN A 212 31.05 32.85 -2.80
C GLN A 212 30.91 32.09 -1.47
N VAL A 213 29.93 32.53 -0.67
CA VAL A 213 29.51 31.84 0.55
C VAL A 213 28.09 31.32 0.36
N CYS A 214 27.83 30.11 0.84
CA CYS A 214 26.54 29.45 0.68
C CYS A 214 26.04 28.90 2.00
N CYS A 215 24.72 28.73 2.10
CA CYS A 215 24.09 28.19 3.30
C CYS A 215 24.60 26.78 3.58
N MET A 216 25.05 26.57 4.82
CA MET A 216 25.46 25.25 5.30
C MET A 216 24.25 24.33 5.36
N TRP A 217 24.43 23.10 4.92
CA TRP A 217 23.37 22.10 4.96
C TRP A 217 23.25 21.51 6.38
N ASP A 218 22.05 21.52 6.96
CA ASP A 218 21.84 21.13 8.36
C ASP A 218 20.71 20.11 8.54
N LEU A 219 20.77 19.01 7.79
CA LEU A 219 19.88 17.87 7.94
C LEU A 219 20.45 16.83 8.90
N HIS A 220 19.55 16.09 9.56
CA HIS A 220 19.87 14.85 10.24
C HIS A 220 20.43 13.82 9.25
N GLN A 221 21.52 13.14 9.62
CA GLN A 221 22.17 12.12 8.79
C GLN A 221 22.17 10.78 9.52
N TYR A 222 21.76 9.70 8.86
CA TYR A 222 21.96 8.36 9.40
C TYR A 222 23.45 8.00 9.36
N LEU A 223 23.93 7.33 10.40
CA LEU A 223 25.32 6.90 10.46
C LEU A 223 25.41 5.48 9.87
N TYR A 224 25.76 5.43 8.58
CA TYR A 224 25.92 4.20 7.81
C TYR A 224 27.18 3.41 8.23
N PRO A 225 27.14 2.07 8.15
CA PRO A 225 28.31 1.22 8.36
C PRO A 225 29.30 1.37 7.20
N ASP A 226 30.57 1.17 7.51
CA ASP A 226 31.70 1.23 6.60
C ASP A 226 32.05 -0.17 6.09
N SER A 227 31.96 -0.38 4.78
CA SER A 227 32.27 -1.65 4.14
C SER A 227 33.76 -2.02 4.18
N THR A 228 34.63 -1.13 4.66
CA THR A 228 36.05 -1.44 4.88
C THR A 228 36.33 -2.01 6.28
N LEU A 229 35.40 -1.85 7.22
CA LEU A 229 35.54 -2.25 8.63
C LEU A 229 34.70 -3.49 8.98
N LEU A 230 34.89 -4.59 8.23
CA LEU A 230 34.00 -5.76 8.30
C LEU A 230 34.15 -6.65 9.56
N ASP A 231 35.24 -6.53 10.33
CA ASP A 231 35.63 -7.60 11.27
C ASP A 231 34.99 -7.49 12.67
N SER A 232 34.43 -6.34 13.07
CA SER A 232 33.67 -6.20 14.32
C SER A 232 32.89 -4.88 14.39
N PRO A 233 31.55 -4.88 14.27
CA PRO A 233 30.77 -3.65 14.44
C PRO A 233 30.79 -3.17 15.89
N PRO A 234 30.72 -1.86 16.14
CA PRO A 234 30.76 -1.30 17.49
C PRO A 234 29.53 -1.70 18.31
N THR A 235 29.73 -1.90 19.62
CA THR A 235 28.63 -2.30 20.53
C THR A 235 27.92 -1.12 21.20
N ILE A 236 28.45 0.10 21.06
CA ILE A 236 27.87 1.31 21.64
C ILE A 236 27.02 2.08 20.61
N PRO A 237 25.88 2.68 21.03
CA PRO A 237 25.07 3.50 20.14
C PRO A 237 25.77 4.82 19.79
N SER A 238 25.60 5.28 18.56
CA SER A 238 26.03 6.61 18.12
C SER A 238 24.89 7.40 17.49
N VAL A 239 24.90 8.72 17.70
CA VAL A 239 23.79 9.61 17.39
C VAL A 239 24.30 10.86 16.70
N PHE A 240 23.61 11.32 15.65
CA PHE A 240 23.99 12.53 14.91
C PHE A 240 23.04 13.70 15.23
N ILE A 241 23.61 14.85 15.61
CA ILE A 241 22.91 16.10 15.86
C ILE A 241 23.31 17.18 14.84
N THR A 242 22.38 18.08 14.56
CA THR A 242 22.60 19.16 13.58
C THR A 242 23.43 20.29 14.19
N SER A 243 24.08 21.10 13.36
CA SER A 243 24.88 22.26 13.75
C SER A 243 24.06 23.29 14.52
N LYS A 244 22.80 23.51 14.13
CA LYS A 244 21.89 24.41 14.86
C LYS A 244 21.64 23.92 16.29
N GLN A 245 21.41 22.62 16.46
CA GLN A 245 21.18 22.01 17.77
C GLN A 245 22.43 22.05 18.65
N TYR A 246 23.62 21.94 18.05
CA TYR A 246 24.88 22.11 18.75
C TYR A 246 25.09 23.55 19.24
N ASP A 247 24.78 24.55 18.42
CA ASP A 247 24.90 25.97 18.78
C ASP A 247 23.97 26.40 19.91
N GLU A 248 22.79 25.75 20.04
CA GLU A 248 21.86 25.95 21.15
C GLU A 248 22.40 25.42 22.50
N GLY A 249 23.46 24.59 22.46
CA GLY A 249 24.16 24.05 23.62
C GLY A 249 23.57 22.76 24.15
N LEU A 250 24.42 21.74 24.38
CA LEU A 250 23.99 20.48 24.99
C LEU A 250 24.09 20.55 26.53
N PRO A 251 23.08 20.03 27.25
CA PRO A 251 23.11 19.95 28.70
C PRO A 251 24.12 18.92 29.22
N LEU A 252 24.51 19.06 30.50
CA LEU A 252 25.52 18.24 31.16
C LEU A 252 25.07 16.80 31.45
N THR A 253 23.76 16.58 31.53
CA THR A 253 23.15 15.26 31.76
C THR A 253 22.20 14.93 30.62
N LEU A 254 22.47 13.80 29.97
CA LEU A 254 21.75 13.38 28.77
C LEU A 254 21.16 11.99 28.98
N SER A 255 19.91 11.82 28.58
CA SER A 255 19.31 10.50 28.37
C SER A 255 19.02 10.36 26.88
N ILE A 256 19.70 9.41 26.23
CA ILE A 256 19.43 9.06 24.84
C ILE A 256 18.32 8.01 24.84
N SER A 257 17.24 8.27 24.12
CA SER A 257 16.14 7.30 24.02
C SER A 257 15.58 7.28 22.60
N PRO A 258 15.12 6.11 22.12
CA PRO A 258 14.41 6.05 20.85
C PRO A 258 13.16 6.92 20.92
N ARG A 259 12.86 7.60 19.81
CA ARG A 259 11.61 8.36 19.70
C ARG A 259 10.45 7.37 19.88
N PRO A 260 9.49 7.66 20.79
CA PRO A 260 8.41 6.73 21.09
C PRO A 260 7.62 6.43 19.82
N ARG A 261 7.66 5.17 19.39
CA ARG A 261 6.80 4.66 18.32
C ARG A 261 5.46 4.23 18.92
N PRO A 262 4.32 4.55 18.28
CA PRO A 262 3.06 3.98 18.70
C PRO A 262 3.15 2.45 18.60
N LYS A 263 2.95 1.75 19.72
CA LYS A 263 2.97 0.28 19.75
C LYS A 263 1.90 -0.33 18.85
N TYR A 264 0.81 0.41 18.62
CA TYR A 264 -0.31 0.00 17.79
C TYR A 264 -0.59 1.06 16.73
N ASN A 265 -0.46 0.65 15.47
CA ASN A 265 -0.87 1.48 14.35
C ASN A 265 -2.37 1.27 14.08
N ALA A 266 -3.15 2.34 14.19
CA ALA A 266 -4.58 2.29 13.86
C ALA A 266 -4.82 1.85 12.41
N SER A 267 -3.87 2.11 11.50
CA SER A 267 -3.92 1.67 10.10
C SER A 267 -4.00 0.14 9.96
N SER A 268 -3.32 -0.64 10.81
CA SER A 268 -3.36 -2.11 10.77
C SER A 268 -4.73 -2.66 11.19
N PHE A 269 -5.43 -1.99 12.10
CA PHE A 269 -6.80 -2.33 12.44
C PHE A 269 -7.78 -1.91 11.34
N LEU A 270 -7.57 -0.73 10.74
CA LEU A 270 -8.41 -0.24 9.64
C LEU A 270 -8.32 -1.16 8.42
N ILE A 271 -7.12 -1.60 8.03
CA ILE A 271 -6.95 -2.50 6.89
C ILE A 271 -7.53 -3.90 7.17
N TRP A 272 -7.44 -4.38 8.41
CA TRP A 272 -8.11 -5.62 8.83
C TRP A 272 -9.64 -5.51 8.70
N ALA A 273 -10.22 -4.42 9.22
CA ALA A 273 -11.66 -4.18 9.15
C ALA A 273 -12.11 -4.02 7.70
N TRP A 274 -11.34 -3.29 6.88
CA TRP A 274 -11.59 -3.12 5.46
C TRP A 274 -11.53 -4.44 4.69
N GLY A 275 -10.49 -5.26 4.90
CA GLY A 275 -10.36 -6.58 4.28
C GLY A 275 -11.52 -7.52 4.65
N CYS A 276 -11.95 -7.53 5.92
CA CYS A 276 -13.12 -8.29 6.35
C CYS A 276 -14.41 -7.80 5.70
N PHE A 277 -14.59 -6.48 5.62
CA PHE A 277 -15.75 -5.86 4.98
C PHE A 277 -15.81 -6.22 3.49
N VAL A 278 -14.71 -6.07 2.76
CA VAL A 278 -14.62 -6.39 1.33
C VAL A 278 -14.89 -7.88 1.08
N ALA A 279 -14.25 -8.78 1.84
CA ALA A 279 -14.48 -10.22 1.70
C ALA A 279 -15.97 -10.60 1.90
N CYS A 280 -16.59 -10.04 2.95
CA CYS A 280 -18.02 -10.27 3.23
C CYS A 280 -18.93 -9.70 2.16
N LEU A 281 -18.65 -8.48 1.70
CA LEU A 281 -19.43 -7.78 0.67
C LEU A 281 -19.36 -8.55 -0.65
N ALA A 282 -18.15 -8.86 -1.12
CA ALA A 282 -17.91 -9.58 -2.36
C ALA A 282 -18.52 -10.99 -2.37
N SER A 283 -18.45 -11.69 -1.23
CA SER A 283 -19.09 -13.01 -1.09
C SER A 283 -20.61 -12.91 -1.12
N ARG A 284 -21.20 -11.84 -0.55
CA ARG A 284 -22.65 -11.58 -0.61
C ARG A 284 -23.11 -11.20 -2.01
N THR A 285 -22.35 -10.40 -2.73
CA THR A 285 -22.69 -10.00 -4.11
C THR A 285 -22.70 -11.21 -5.04
N SER A 286 -21.77 -12.15 -4.85
CA SER A 286 -21.72 -13.44 -5.58
C SER A 286 -23.02 -14.28 -5.44
N GLY A 287 -23.73 -14.17 -4.31
CA GLY A 287 -25.03 -14.84 -4.08
C GLY A 287 -26.26 -13.98 -4.34
N SER A 288 -26.10 -12.78 -4.92
CA SER A 288 -27.19 -11.78 -4.99
C SER A 288 -28.33 -12.19 -5.92
N GLU A 289 -28.06 -12.91 -7.02
CA GLU A 289 -29.06 -13.52 -7.91
C GLU A 289 -29.99 -14.45 -7.12
N LEU A 290 -29.40 -15.38 -6.37
CA LEU A 290 -30.14 -16.33 -5.57
C LEU A 290 -30.93 -15.66 -4.44
N ALA A 291 -30.36 -14.62 -3.83
CA ALA A 291 -31.05 -13.82 -2.81
C ALA A 291 -32.25 -13.05 -3.40
N ARG A 292 -32.14 -12.54 -4.64
CA ARG A 292 -33.25 -11.92 -5.36
C ARG A 292 -34.35 -12.94 -5.66
N ALA A 293 -33.99 -14.12 -6.17
CA ALA A 293 -34.94 -15.20 -6.44
C ALA A 293 -35.67 -15.65 -5.16
N LEU A 294 -34.93 -15.84 -4.06
CA LEU A 294 -35.50 -16.14 -2.74
C LEU A 294 -36.55 -15.11 -2.30
N LYS A 295 -36.25 -13.82 -2.48
CA LYS A 295 -37.18 -12.73 -2.15
C LYS A 295 -38.43 -12.76 -3.04
N LYS A 296 -38.28 -12.96 -4.36
CA LYS A 296 -39.39 -13.10 -5.31
C LYS A 296 -40.30 -14.28 -4.93
N THR A 297 -39.72 -15.45 -4.64
CA THR A 297 -40.48 -16.66 -4.25
C THR A 297 -41.20 -16.47 -2.92
N LYS A 298 -40.54 -15.89 -1.91
CA LYS A 298 -41.18 -15.57 -0.62
C LYS A 298 -42.36 -14.60 -0.77
N GLU A 299 -42.24 -13.61 -1.65
CA GLU A 299 -43.33 -12.68 -1.93
C GLU A 299 -44.51 -13.35 -2.64
N LYS A 300 -44.25 -14.22 -3.64
CA LYS A 300 -45.27 -15.04 -4.29
C LYS A 300 -46.03 -15.92 -3.27
N LEU A 301 -45.31 -16.57 -2.36
CA LEU A 301 -45.91 -17.40 -1.30
C LEU A 301 -46.79 -16.56 -0.35
N ARG A 302 -46.33 -15.35 0.03
CA ARG A 302 -47.08 -14.44 0.89
C ARG A 302 -48.36 -13.92 0.23
N ARG A 303 -48.32 -13.65 -1.07
CA ARG A 303 -49.51 -13.30 -1.86
C ARG A 303 -50.48 -14.49 -1.97
N GLY A 304 -49.96 -15.71 -2.13
CA GLY A 304 -50.76 -16.94 -2.19
C GLY A 304 -51.49 -17.31 -0.89
N SER A 305 -50.90 -17.08 0.28
CA SER A 305 -51.55 -17.36 1.58
C SER A 305 -52.55 -16.28 2.05
N GLY A 306 -52.59 -15.11 1.41
CA GLY A 306 -53.40 -13.96 1.84
C GLY A 306 -54.74 -13.75 1.11
N ALA A 307 -55.07 -14.55 0.09
CA ALA A 307 -56.19 -14.25 -0.81
C ALA A 307 -57.45 -15.11 -0.52
N THR A 308 -58.38 -14.57 0.28
CA THR A 308 -59.81 -14.88 0.16
C THR A 308 -60.50 -13.68 -0.49
N ARG A 309 -60.88 -13.82 -1.78
CA ARG A 309 -61.76 -12.95 -2.64
C ARG A 309 -61.32 -11.47 -2.80
N THR A 310 -61.25 -10.85 -3.98
CA THR A 310 -62.10 -10.79 -5.19
C THR A 310 -61.27 -10.42 -6.44
N PRO A 311 -61.71 -10.74 -7.68
CA PRO A 311 -61.05 -10.27 -8.89
C PRO A 311 -61.45 -8.81 -9.16
N SER A 312 -60.51 -7.90 -9.00
CA SER A 312 -60.63 -6.55 -9.56
C SER A 312 -59.41 -6.32 -10.43
N GLU A 313 -59.66 -6.33 -11.74
CA GLU A 313 -58.77 -5.86 -12.78
C GLU A 313 -58.31 -4.44 -12.43
N THR A 314 -57.02 -4.28 -12.21
CA THR A 314 -56.35 -3.00 -12.41
C THR A 314 -55.01 -3.33 -13.00
N SER A 315 -54.99 -3.43 -14.33
CA SER A 315 -53.81 -3.34 -15.16
C SER A 315 -53.12 -2.01 -14.87
N SER A 316 -52.16 -2.02 -13.93
CA SER A 316 -51.11 -1.01 -13.87
C SER A 316 -49.99 -1.52 -14.75
N SER A 317 -49.99 -1.00 -15.98
CA SER A 317 -48.91 -1.11 -16.94
C SER A 317 -47.69 -0.37 -16.40
N ASP A 318 -46.94 -1.01 -15.52
CA ASP A 318 -45.52 -0.72 -15.28
C ASP A 318 -44.71 -1.85 -15.93
N ASP A 319 -44.87 -1.99 -17.24
CA ASP A 319 -43.98 -2.77 -18.10
C ASP A 319 -42.69 -1.95 -18.30
N ASP A 320 -41.88 -1.86 -17.23
CA ASP A 320 -40.47 -1.55 -17.39
C ASP A 320 -39.82 -2.81 -17.96
N MET A 321 -39.54 -2.76 -19.27
CA MET A 321 -38.76 -3.76 -20.01
C MET A 321 -37.41 -3.97 -19.30
N ARG A 322 -37.39 -4.96 -18.42
CA ARG A 322 -36.32 -5.21 -17.47
C ARG A 322 -35.30 -6.15 -18.12
N ARG A 323 -34.47 -5.62 -19.02
CA ARG A 323 -33.15 -6.24 -19.27
C ARG A 323 -32.30 -5.97 -18.03
N GLU A 324 -32.23 -6.95 -17.15
CA GLU A 324 -31.23 -6.98 -16.08
C GLU A 324 -29.91 -7.42 -16.71
N ASP A 325 -29.11 -6.47 -17.17
CA ASP A 325 -27.69 -6.74 -17.45
C ASP A 325 -27.00 -6.90 -16.09
N ASP A 326 -26.96 -8.15 -15.66
CA ASP A 326 -26.33 -8.55 -14.42
C ASP A 326 -24.81 -8.35 -14.51
N ILE A 327 -24.24 -8.01 -13.36
CA ILE A 327 -22.80 -7.86 -13.14
C ILE A 327 -22.18 -9.25 -13.34
N GLY A 328 -21.94 -9.65 -14.59
CA GLY A 328 -21.43 -10.96 -14.94
C GLY A 328 -22.36 -11.87 -15.76
N ALA A 329 -23.16 -11.34 -16.70
CA ALA A 329 -23.71 -12.15 -17.82
C ALA A 329 -22.61 -12.62 -18.82
N GLY A 330 -21.42 -12.93 -18.32
CA GLY A 330 -20.42 -13.74 -19.02
C GLY A 330 -20.55 -15.17 -18.51
N GLU A 331 -20.17 -16.15 -19.35
CA GLU A 331 -20.09 -17.55 -18.93
C GLU A 331 -19.42 -17.67 -17.55
N SER A 332 -20.18 -18.12 -16.55
CA SER A 332 -19.61 -18.32 -15.22
C SER A 332 -18.56 -19.41 -15.30
N MET A 333 -17.31 -19.07 -14.96
CA MET A 333 -16.21 -20.02 -15.10
C MET A 333 -16.18 -20.95 -13.90
N GLU A 334 -16.57 -22.20 -14.12
CA GLU A 334 -16.47 -23.24 -13.11
C GLU A 334 -15.01 -23.68 -12.95
N LEU A 335 -14.46 -23.47 -11.76
CA LEU A 335 -13.11 -23.91 -11.46
C LEU A 335 -13.07 -25.44 -11.36
N ASN A 336 -12.28 -26.06 -12.22
CA ASN A 336 -11.88 -27.46 -12.10
C ASN A 336 -10.48 -27.53 -11.45
N ALA A 337 -10.15 -28.64 -10.79
CA ALA A 337 -8.85 -28.80 -10.13
C ALA A 337 -7.66 -28.60 -11.08
N LYS A 338 -7.82 -28.95 -12.36
CA LYS A 338 -6.81 -28.70 -13.41
C LYS A 338 -6.59 -27.20 -13.68
N HIS A 339 -7.68 -26.41 -13.72
CA HIS A 339 -7.60 -24.97 -13.88
C HIS A 339 -6.93 -24.30 -12.67
N ALA A 340 -7.17 -24.80 -11.45
CA ALA A 340 -6.52 -24.29 -10.24
C ALA A 340 -4.99 -24.49 -10.26
N ILE A 341 -4.52 -25.68 -10.65
CA ILE A 341 -3.07 -25.95 -10.79
C ILE A 341 -2.47 -25.10 -11.91
N GLY A 342 -3.15 -25.02 -13.06
CA GLY A 342 -2.72 -24.18 -14.17
C GLY A 342 -2.59 -22.71 -13.78
N PHE A 343 -3.55 -22.19 -13.02
CA PHE A 343 -3.51 -20.82 -12.48
C PHE A 343 -2.30 -20.59 -11.57
N LEU A 344 -2.01 -21.51 -10.64
CA LEU A 344 -0.85 -21.40 -9.75
C LEU A 344 0.48 -21.43 -10.51
N VAL A 345 0.62 -22.34 -11.48
CA VAL A 345 1.84 -22.45 -12.29
C VAL A 345 2.05 -21.20 -13.14
N MET A 346 1.00 -20.73 -13.83
CA MET A 346 1.08 -19.51 -14.64
C MET A 346 1.39 -18.29 -13.78
N SER A 347 0.73 -18.15 -12.62
CA SER A 347 1.02 -17.08 -11.67
C SER A 347 2.48 -17.11 -11.17
N SER A 348 3.03 -18.29 -10.91
CA SER A 348 4.43 -18.47 -10.52
C SER A 348 5.39 -18.02 -11.62
N VAL A 349 5.12 -18.41 -12.86
CA VAL A 349 5.93 -18.03 -14.03
C VAL A 349 5.86 -16.52 -14.25
N THR A 350 4.68 -15.91 -14.19
CA THR A 350 4.52 -14.46 -14.32
C THR A 350 5.26 -13.70 -13.22
N LEU A 351 5.22 -14.17 -11.96
CA LEU A 351 5.95 -13.52 -10.87
C LEU A 351 7.47 -13.59 -11.05
N LEU A 352 8.01 -14.73 -11.49
CA LEU A 352 9.43 -14.85 -11.80
C LEU A 352 9.83 -13.96 -12.98
N ILE A 353 8.99 -13.87 -14.01
CA ILE A 353 9.22 -12.95 -15.14
C ILE A 353 9.28 -11.50 -14.65
N LEU A 354 8.35 -11.09 -13.77
CA LEU A 354 8.36 -9.74 -13.20
C LEU A 354 9.59 -9.47 -12.35
N PHE A 355 10.06 -10.47 -11.60
CA PHE A 355 11.27 -10.38 -10.79
C PHE A 355 12.54 -10.18 -11.64
N TYR A 356 12.68 -10.91 -12.76
CA TYR A 356 13.88 -10.79 -13.60
C TYR A 356 13.84 -9.66 -14.62
N LEU A 357 12.65 -9.30 -15.13
CA LEU A 357 12.52 -8.34 -16.23
C LEU A 357 12.11 -6.92 -15.79
N ASN A 358 11.83 -6.68 -14.50
CA ASN A 358 11.45 -5.37 -13.93
C ASN A 358 10.34 -4.63 -14.71
N ILE A 359 9.38 -5.37 -15.29
CA ILE A 359 8.33 -4.83 -16.17
C ILE A 359 7.11 -4.31 -15.38
N TYR A 360 7.33 -3.61 -14.28
CA TYR A 360 6.25 -3.17 -13.38
C TYR A 360 5.29 -2.17 -14.06
N ALA A 361 5.81 -1.35 -14.98
CA ALA A 361 4.99 -0.39 -15.73
C ALA A 361 3.86 -1.05 -16.54
N ILE A 362 4.11 -2.22 -17.15
CA ILE A 362 3.08 -2.93 -17.92
C ILE A 362 1.99 -3.47 -16.99
N VAL A 363 2.36 -4.00 -15.82
CA VAL A 363 1.40 -4.47 -14.82
C VAL A 363 0.50 -3.31 -14.35
N THR A 364 1.08 -2.14 -14.11
CA THR A 364 0.32 -0.94 -13.70
C THR A 364 -0.66 -0.49 -14.78
N VAL A 365 -0.28 -0.50 -16.06
CA VAL A 365 -1.18 -0.17 -17.18
C VAL A 365 -2.32 -1.19 -17.29
N LEU A 366 -1.99 -2.49 -17.26
CA LEU A 366 -2.98 -3.57 -17.34
C LEU A 366 -3.96 -3.52 -16.17
N TYR A 367 -3.44 -3.22 -14.98
CA TYR A 367 -4.25 -3.03 -13.78
C TYR A 367 -5.18 -1.82 -13.91
N ALA A 368 -4.70 -0.67 -14.38
CA ALA A 368 -5.52 0.52 -14.58
C ALA A 368 -6.68 0.23 -15.54
N PHE A 369 -6.40 -0.43 -16.67
CA PHE A 369 -7.42 -0.79 -17.66
C PHE A 369 -8.46 -1.77 -17.09
N GLY A 370 -8.00 -2.88 -16.49
CA GLY A 370 -8.90 -3.90 -15.93
C GLY A 370 -9.77 -3.37 -14.79
N CYS A 371 -9.18 -2.58 -13.87
CA CYS A 371 -9.90 -2.02 -12.74
C CYS A 371 -10.89 -0.93 -13.12
N SER A 372 -10.62 -0.18 -14.20
CA SER A 372 -11.57 0.80 -14.73
C SER A 372 -12.86 0.13 -15.19
N GLY A 373 -12.75 -0.99 -15.92
CA GLY A 373 -13.89 -1.79 -16.33
C GLY A 373 -14.67 -2.36 -15.13
N ALA A 374 -13.96 -2.92 -14.15
CA ALA A 374 -14.58 -3.43 -12.93
C ALA A 374 -15.29 -2.33 -12.13
N LEU A 375 -14.68 -1.15 -12.00
CA LEU A 375 -15.28 0.01 -11.32
C LEU A 375 -16.58 0.46 -12.01
N SER A 376 -16.57 0.52 -13.34
CA SER A 376 -17.75 0.88 -14.12
C SER A 376 -18.93 -0.04 -13.84
N GLN A 377 -18.71 -1.36 -13.86
CA GLN A 377 -19.76 -2.36 -13.69
C GLN A 377 -20.24 -2.50 -12.24
N VAL A 378 -19.31 -2.56 -11.29
CA VAL A 378 -19.63 -2.87 -9.88
C VAL A 378 -20.20 -1.65 -9.14
N MET A 379 -19.68 -0.46 -9.41
CA MET A 379 -19.98 0.73 -8.61
C MET A 379 -20.72 1.82 -9.40
N ILE A 380 -20.19 2.23 -10.56
CA ILE A 380 -20.70 3.40 -11.28
C ILE A 380 -22.08 3.12 -11.88
N TYR A 381 -22.24 1.97 -12.54
CA TYR A 381 -23.51 1.57 -13.14
C TYR A 381 -24.68 1.52 -12.14
N PRO A 382 -24.61 0.78 -11.01
CA PRO A 382 -25.72 0.74 -10.05
C PRO A 382 -25.92 2.10 -9.36
N PHE A 383 -24.86 2.88 -9.15
CA PHE A 383 -24.96 4.24 -8.63
C PHE A 383 -25.75 5.15 -9.58
N MET A 384 -25.41 5.16 -10.87
CA MET A 384 -26.11 5.93 -11.89
C MET A 384 -27.57 5.51 -12.03
N ARG A 385 -27.86 4.20 -11.97
CA ARG A 385 -29.24 3.68 -11.96
C ARG A 385 -30.04 4.15 -10.74
N LYS A 386 -29.41 4.23 -9.56
CA LYS A 386 -30.07 4.74 -8.34
C LYS A 386 -30.30 6.24 -8.39
N VAL A 387 -29.34 7.00 -8.93
CA VAL A 387 -29.48 8.45 -9.15
C VAL A 387 -30.61 8.74 -10.15
N ARG A 388 -30.75 7.94 -11.22
CA ARG A 388 -31.89 8.00 -12.17
C ARG A 388 -33.24 7.89 -11.45
N GLY A 389 -33.39 6.90 -10.56
CA GLY A 389 -34.61 6.71 -9.78
C GLY A 389 -34.96 7.87 -8.84
N TRP A 390 -34.00 8.75 -8.54
CA TRP A 390 -34.22 9.94 -7.72
C TRP A 390 -34.54 11.19 -8.55
N THR A 391 -34.07 11.27 -9.79
CA THR A 391 -34.16 12.48 -10.63
C THR A 391 -35.18 12.41 -11.77
N ASN A 392 -35.83 11.26 -12.00
CA ASN A 392 -36.85 11.04 -13.06
C ASN A 392 -36.42 11.50 -14.47
N TYR A 393 -35.11 11.50 -14.76
CA TYR A 393 -34.57 11.86 -16.07
C TYR A 393 -34.64 10.65 -17.02
N THR A 394 -35.65 10.63 -17.89
CA THR A 394 -35.99 9.50 -18.79
C THR A 394 -35.09 9.36 -20.03
N LYS A 395 -34.22 10.32 -20.32
CA LYS A 395 -33.29 10.27 -21.47
C LYS A 395 -32.13 9.27 -21.32
N PHE A 396 -31.94 8.67 -20.14
CA PHE A 396 -30.84 7.73 -19.88
C PHE A 396 -31.09 6.32 -20.44
N ASP A 397 -32.33 5.97 -20.79
CA ASP A 397 -32.71 4.65 -21.32
C ASP A 397 -32.85 4.63 -22.86
N GLU A 398 -32.59 5.75 -23.55
CA GLU A 398 -32.56 5.75 -25.01
C GLU A 398 -31.35 4.92 -25.51
N ILE A 399 -31.64 3.90 -26.32
CA ILE A 399 -30.64 3.06 -26.99
C ILE A 399 -29.81 3.97 -27.89
N CYS A 400 -28.52 4.10 -27.58
CA CYS A 400 -27.64 5.08 -28.21
C CYS A 400 -27.10 4.59 -29.58
N MET A 401 -26.93 3.28 -29.76
CA MET A 401 -26.36 2.71 -30.99
C MET A 401 -26.61 1.20 -31.07
N THR A 402 -26.96 0.68 -32.26
CA THR A 402 -26.86 -0.75 -32.58
C THR A 402 -25.55 -0.98 -33.33
N LEU A 403 -24.55 -1.58 -32.67
CA LEU A 403 -23.27 -1.91 -33.30
C LEU A 403 -23.43 -3.13 -34.23
N PRO A 404 -22.80 -3.15 -35.41
CA PRO A 404 -22.94 -4.24 -36.39
C PRO A 404 -22.12 -5.51 -36.08
N LEU A 405 -21.74 -5.75 -34.81
CA LEU A 405 -20.85 -6.83 -34.38
C LEU A 405 -21.44 -7.55 -33.15
N ASP A 406 -22.58 -8.26 -33.26
CA ASP A 406 -23.20 -9.15 -32.25
C ASP A 406 -23.33 -8.65 -30.79
N ILE A 407 -22.98 -7.40 -30.51
CA ILE A 407 -23.09 -6.74 -29.22
C ILE A 407 -24.47 -6.08 -29.22
N GLY A 408 -25.32 -6.48 -28.26
CA GLY A 408 -26.70 -6.03 -28.14
C GLY A 408 -26.87 -4.49 -28.04
N PRO A 409 -28.12 -4.00 -27.98
CA PRO A 409 -28.40 -2.56 -27.91
C PRO A 409 -27.73 -1.92 -26.70
N CYS A 410 -26.81 -0.98 -26.92
CA CYS A 410 -26.11 -0.28 -25.85
C CYS A 410 -26.94 0.92 -25.36
N SER A 411 -27.23 0.97 -24.05
CA SER A 411 -27.92 2.11 -23.44
C SER A 411 -26.96 3.29 -23.21
N TYR A 412 -27.48 4.52 -23.21
CA TYR A 412 -26.68 5.70 -22.86
C TYR A 412 -26.08 5.58 -21.45
N LEU A 413 -26.74 4.85 -20.54
CA LEU A 413 -26.26 4.60 -19.18
C LEU A 413 -25.01 3.69 -19.14
N ASP A 414 -24.91 2.70 -20.03
CA ASP A 414 -23.72 1.82 -20.13
C ASP A 414 -22.52 2.58 -20.66
N VAL A 415 -22.73 3.37 -21.72
CA VAL A 415 -21.67 4.16 -22.34
C VAL A 415 -21.14 5.21 -21.37
N THR A 416 -22.03 5.91 -20.67
CA THR A 416 -21.63 6.95 -19.70
C THR A 416 -20.96 6.39 -18.45
N SER A 417 -21.44 5.27 -17.90
CA SER A 417 -20.80 4.61 -16.76
C SER A 417 -19.42 4.04 -17.10
N THR A 418 -19.27 3.48 -18.31
CA THR A 418 -17.99 3.00 -18.84
C THR A 418 -17.02 4.16 -19.03
N ALA A 419 -17.45 5.24 -19.70
CA ALA A 419 -16.62 6.43 -19.91
C ALA A 419 -16.13 7.05 -18.58
N LEU A 420 -17.01 7.16 -17.58
CA LEU A 420 -16.63 7.68 -16.26
C LEU A 420 -15.60 6.80 -15.54
N GLY A 421 -15.74 5.48 -15.61
CA GLY A 421 -14.77 4.57 -14.99
C GLY A 421 -13.38 4.69 -15.61
N TYR A 422 -13.29 4.76 -16.93
CA TYR A 422 -12.00 4.98 -17.61
C TYR A 422 -11.39 6.36 -17.33
N VAL A 423 -12.20 7.41 -17.18
CA VAL A 423 -11.68 8.72 -16.76
C VAL A 423 -11.04 8.63 -15.37
N ILE A 424 -11.69 7.96 -14.42
CA ILE A 424 -11.14 7.73 -13.06
C ILE A 424 -9.87 6.89 -13.13
N GLY A 425 -9.84 5.86 -13.98
CA GLY A 425 -8.66 5.03 -14.25
C GLY A 425 -7.47 5.80 -14.79
N ILE A 426 -7.69 6.68 -15.77
CA ILE A 426 -6.65 7.54 -16.34
C ILE A 426 -6.11 8.49 -15.28
N VAL A 427 -6.99 9.09 -14.46
CA VAL A 427 -6.58 9.96 -13.35
C VAL A 427 -5.68 9.19 -12.39
N TRP A 428 -6.09 8.00 -11.96
CA TRP A 428 -5.26 7.16 -11.09
C TRP A 428 -3.91 6.80 -11.73
N TYR A 429 -3.90 6.41 -13.01
CA TYR A 429 -2.68 6.08 -13.73
C TYR A 429 -1.70 7.26 -13.76
N VAL A 430 -2.17 8.48 -14.03
CA VAL A 430 -1.34 9.69 -14.00
C VAL A 430 -0.74 9.95 -12.61
N TYR A 431 -1.50 9.72 -11.54
CA TYR A 431 -0.96 9.83 -10.18
C TYR A 431 0.00 8.69 -9.83
N SER A 432 -0.22 7.49 -10.37
CA SER A 432 0.66 6.33 -10.17
C SER A 432 2.04 6.50 -10.81
N LEU A 433 2.17 7.37 -11.83
CA LEU A 433 3.45 7.70 -12.48
C LEU A 433 4.28 8.72 -11.69
N LYS A 434 3.69 9.41 -10.71
CA LYS A 434 4.44 10.36 -9.88
C LYS A 434 5.32 9.61 -8.88
N GLN A 435 6.51 10.16 -8.63
CA GLN A 435 7.36 9.72 -7.51
C GLN A 435 6.62 9.97 -6.19
N ASN A 436 6.80 9.08 -5.20
CA ASN A 436 6.11 9.10 -3.91
C ASN A 436 4.56 9.13 -4.02
N ALA A 437 3.99 8.34 -4.93
CA ALA A 437 2.55 8.32 -5.17
C ALA A 437 1.73 7.98 -3.92
N SER A 438 2.29 7.13 -3.03
CA SER A 438 1.68 6.72 -1.75
C SER A 438 1.35 7.89 -0.82
N SER A 439 2.03 9.03 -0.95
CA SER A 439 1.75 10.22 -0.14
C SER A 439 0.48 10.95 -0.57
N TYR A 440 0.01 10.75 -1.81
CA TYR A 440 -1.22 11.37 -2.29
C TYR A 440 -2.44 10.57 -1.86
N PHE A 441 -3.41 11.26 -1.25
CA PHE A 441 -4.67 10.64 -0.84
C PHE A 441 -5.40 9.96 -2.00
N ILE A 442 -5.46 10.64 -3.14
CA ILE A 442 -6.23 10.17 -4.29
C ILE A 442 -5.68 8.85 -4.85
N TYR A 443 -4.37 8.61 -4.73
CA TYR A 443 -3.73 7.41 -5.25
C TYR A 443 -4.10 6.18 -4.42
N TRP A 444 -3.83 6.19 -3.12
CA TRP A 444 -4.10 5.03 -2.27
C TRP A 444 -5.60 4.78 -2.12
N PHE A 445 -6.41 5.83 -2.03
CA PHE A 445 -7.86 5.70 -1.89
C PHE A 445 -8.49 5.08 -3.15
N LEU A 446 -8.13 5.56 -4.35
CA LEU A 446 -8.63 4.98 -5.60
C LEU A 446 -8.10 3.56 -5.80
N GLN A 447 -6.86 3.27 -5.41
CA GLN A 447 -6.32 1.91 -5.45
C GLN A 447 -7.12 0.93 -4.59
N ASP A 448 -7.51 1.32 -3.37
CA ASP A 448 -8.34 0.49 -2.49
C ASP A 448 -9.76 0.29 -3.04
N ILE A 449 -10.33 1.31 -3.70
CA ILE A 449 -11.61 1.19 -4.40
C ILE A 449 -11.51 0.24 -5.61
N PHE A 450 -10.42 0.34 -6.38
CA PHE A 450 -10.16 -0.58 -7.50
C PHE A 450 -9.97 -2.02 -7.03
N GLY A 451 -9.20 -2.24 -5.97
CA GLY A 451 -9.02 -3.56 -5.39
C GLY A 451 -10.33 -4.14 -4.87
N LEU A 452 -11.21 -3.32 -4.26
CA LEU A 452 -12.56 -3.74 -3.87
C LEU A 452 -13.36 -4.19 -5.10
N CYS A 453 -13.41 -3.38 -6.15
CA CYS A 453 -14.17 -3.70 -7.37
C CYS A 453 -13.66 -4.98 -8.03
N MET A 454 -12.34 -5.13 -8.13
CA MET A 454 -11.71 -6.35 -8.66
C MET A 454 -12.03 -7.58 -7.81
N CYS A 455 -11.94 -7.49 -6.48
CA CYS A 455 -12.31 -8.59 -5.60
C CYS A 455 -13.78 -9.00 -5.76
N THR A 456 -14.69 -8.02 -5.85
CA THR A 456 -16.12 -8.28 -6.05
C THR A 456 -16.43 -8.90 -7.41
N LEU A 457 -15.76 -8.46 -8.48
CA LEU A 457 -15.95 -9.01 -9.82
C LEU A 457 -15.40 -10.43 -9.88
N PHE A 458 -14.18 -10.66 -9.37
CA PHE A 458 -13.54 -11.97 -9.36
C PHE A 458 -14.38 -13.00 -8.58
N LEU A 459 -14.87 -12.65 -7.38
CA LEU A 459 -15.68 -13.56 -6.55
C LEU A 459 -17.11 -13.77 -7.09
N SER A 460 -17.61 -12.88 -7.95
CA SER A 460 -18.90 -13.05 -8.62
C SER A 460 -18.78 -13.93 -9.87
N VAL A 461 -17.70 -13.78 -10.64
CA VAL A 461 -17.45 -14.54 -11.88
C VAL A 461 -17.04 -15.98 -11.60
N ILE A 462 -16.16 -16.20 -10.62
CA ILE A 462 -15.59 -17.53 -10.36
C ILE A 462 -16.48 -18.29 -9.38
N ARG A 463 -17.00 -19.42 -9.86
CA ARG A 463 -17.91 -20.30 -9.10
C ARG A 463 -17.19 -21.59 -8.74
N LEU A 464 -17.21 -21.94 -7.45
CA LEU A 464 -16.72 -23.24 -6.98
C LEU A 464 -17.87 -24.27 -7.04
N PRO A 465 -17.69 -25.40 -7.76
CA PRO A 465 -18.74 -26.41 -7.89
C PRO A 465 -18.86 -27.32 -6.65
N SER A 466 -17.78 -27.51 -5.89
CA SER A 466 -17.77 -28.37 -4.71
C SER A 466 -16.72 -27.97 -3.69
N LEU A 467 -16.94 -28.37 -2.43
CA LEU A 467 -15.96 -28.16 -1.35
C LEU A 467 -14.66 -28.96 -1.59
N ARG A 468 -14.70 -30.07 -2.34
CA ARG A 468 -13.49 -30.83 -2.73
C ARG A 468 -12.53 -29.98 -3.55
N VAL A 469 -13.04 -29.27 -4.57
CA VAL A 469 -12.21 -28.40 -5.40
C VAL A 469 -11.69 -27.22 -4.57
N ALA A 470 -12.55 -26.63 -3.74
CA ALA A 470 -12.18 -25.56 -2.82
C ALA A 470 -11.03 -25.96 -1.88
N SER A 471 -11.13 -27.15 -1.28
CA SER A 471 -10.13 -27.69 -0.36
C SER A 471 -8.79 -27.90 -1.06
N PHE A 472 -8.81 -28.47 -2.26
CA PHE A 472 -7.59 -28.69 -3.04
C PHE A 472 -6.91 -27.35 -3.42
N LEU A 473 -7.69 -26.38 -3.88
CA LEU A 473 -7.20 -25.06 -4.26
C LEU A 473 -6.58 -24.32 -3.06
N LEU A 474 -7.27 -24.29 -1.90
CA LEU A 474 -6.79 -23.60 -0.70
C LEU A 474 -5.55 -24.27 -0.09
N VAL A 475 -5.48 -25.60 -0.09
CA VAL A 475 -4.28 -26.31 0.38
C VAL A 475 -3.10 -26.08 -0.57
N ALA A 476 -3.34 -26.05 -1.88
CA ALA A 476 -2.29 -25.71 -2.85
C ALA A 476 -1.80 -24.26 -2.67
N ALA A 477 -2.72 -23.30 -2.46
CA ALA A 477 -2.38 -21.92 -2.18
C ALA A 477 -1.64 -21.72 -0.85
N PHE A 478 -2.00 -22.49 0.17
CA PHE A 478 -1.26 -22.55 1.45
C PHE A 478 0.20 -22.96 1.24
N VAL A 479 0.46 -24.03 0.49
CA VAL A 479 1.84 -24.48 0.20
C VAL A 479 2.58 -23.45 -0.64
N TYR A 480 1.89 -22.85 -1.61
CA TYR A 480 2.43 -21.81 -2.46
C TYR A 480 2.93 -20.59 -1.65
N ASP A 481 2.13 -20.09 -0.71
CA ASP A 481 2.47 -18.93 0.12
C ASP A 481 3.70 -19.22 1.01
N VAL A 482 3.72 -20.40 1.66
CA VAL A 482 4.86 -20.86 2.46
C VAL A 482 6.14 -20.96 1.64
N PHE A 483 6.06 -21.45 0.40
CA PHE A 483 7.20 -21.56 -0.49
C PHE A 483 7.77 -20.18 -0.86
N PHE A 484 6.93 -19.24 -1.29
CA PHE A 484 7.42 -17.92 -1.72
C PHE A 484 7.88 -17.01 -0.57
N VAL A 485 7.37 -17.20 0.65
CA VAL A 485 7.79 -16.40 1.82
C VAL A 485 9.06 -16.97 2.46
N PHE A 486 9.12 -18.27 2.76
CA PHE A 486 10.22 -18.86 3.53
C PHE A 486 11.28 -19.58 2.70
N ILE A 487 10.90 -20.21 1.59
CA ILE A 487 11.83 -21.02 0.79
C ILE A 487 12.54 -20.16 -0.26
N SER A 488 11.86 -19.16 -0.83
CA SER A 488 12.45 -18.25 -1.82
C SER A 488 13.73 -17.54 -1.35
N PRO A 489 13.81 -16.95 -0.14
CA PRO A 489 15.04 -16.31 0.33
C PRO A 489 16.22 -17.28 0.45
N LEU A 490 15.96 -18.56 0.75
CA LEU A 490 17.01 -19.58 0.87
C LEU A 490 17.61 -19.99 -0.48
N ILE A 491 16.89 -19.78 -1.58
CA ILE A 491 17.32 -20.17 -2.94
C ILE A 491 17.90 -18.97 -3.70
N PHE A 492 17.33 -17.78 -3.53
CA PHE A 492 17.66 -16.59 -4.33
C PHE A 492 18.41 -15.49 -3.57
N GLU A 493 18.77 -15.72 -2.31
CA GLU A 493 19.41 -14.76 -1.37
C GLU A 493 18.62 -13.47 -1.10
N LYS A 494 17.55 -13.22 -1.87
CA LYS A 494 16.59 -12.13 -1.76
C LYS A 494 15.17 -12.71 -1.73
N SER A 495 14.31 -12.12 -0.92
CA SER A 495 12.89 -12.48 -0.85
C SER A 495 12.13 -11.95 -2.08
N VAL A 496 11.89 -12.80 -3.07
CA VAL A 496 11.21 -12.46 -4.34
C VAL A 496 9.87 -11.77 -4.07
N MET A 497 9.08 -12.26 -3.12
CA MET A 497 7.77 -11.69 -2.80
C MET A 497 7.85 -10.25 -2.27
N ILE A 498 8.86 -9.92 -1.46
CA ILE A 498 9.02 -8.57 -0.91
C ILE A 498 9.50 -7.62 -2.01
N THR A 499 10.54 -8.00 -2.77
CA THR A 499 11.07 -7.17 -3.87
C THR A 499 10.03 -6.89 -4.94
N VAL A 500 9.20 -7.88 -5.27
CA VAL A 500 8.10 -7.70 -6.23
C VAL A 500 6.98 -6.85 -5.62
N ALA A 501 6.59 -7.09 -4.36
CA ALA A 501 5.54 -6.29 -3.70
C ALA A 501 5.91 -4.80 -3.54
N THR A 502 7.20 -4.50 -3.37
CA THR A 502 7.72 -3.12 -3.30
C THR A 502 8.02 -2.50 -4.66
N GLY A 503 7.80 -3.21 -5.78
CA GLY A 503 7.94 -2.66 -7.12
C GLY A 503 9.37 -2.58 -7.67
N GLY A 504 10.32 -3.36 -7.13
CA GLY A 504 11.69 -3.46 -7.65
C GLY A 504 12.80 -3.31 -6.61
N GLU A 505 14.05 -3.31 -7.09
CA GLU A 505 15.23 -3.00 -6.26
C GLU A 505 15.18 -1.53 -5.81
N GLY A 506 15.68 -1.28 -4.59
CA GLY A 506 15.69 0.05 -3.98
C GLY A 506 16.60 1.07 -4.70
N PRO A 507 16.89 2.22 -4.08
CA PRO A 507 17.67 3.27 -4.73
C PRO A 507 19.03 2.75 -5.23
N THR A 508 19.35 3.04 -6.49
CA THR A 508 20.60 2.64 -7.16
C THR A 508 21.75 3.61 -6.90
N THR A 509 21.41 4.81 -6.42
CA THR A 509 22.34 5.90 -6.10
C THR A 509 22.70 5.85 -4.60
N ASP A 510 23.84 6.43 -4.22
CA ASP A 510 24.32 6.45 -2.84
C ASP A 510 23.21 6.87 -1.85
N PRO A 511 22.96 6.09 -0.78
CA PRO A 511 21.89 6.36 0.18
C PRO A 511 21.93 7.77 0.76
N MET A 512 23.14 8.28 1.00
CA MET A 512 23.36 9.63 1.54
C MET A 512 22.87 10.74 0.58
N VAL A 513 23.02 10.56 -0.74
CA VAL A 513 22.51 11.51 -1.74
C VAL A 513 21.00 11.40 -1.85
N CYS A 514 20.47 10.18 -1.83
CA CYS A 514 19.03 9.92 -1.89
C CYS A 514 18.27 10.41 -0.66
N GLU A 515 18.88 10.38 0.51
CA GLU A 515 18.33 10.99 1.73
C GLU A 515 18.18 12.49 1.59
N LYS A 516 19.20 13.14 1.02
CA LYS A 516 19.26 14.59 0.90
C LYS A 516 18.42 15.13 -0.26
N TYR A 517 18.35 14.37 -1.34
CA TYR A 517 17.63 14.71 -2.57
C TYR A 517 16.76 13.53 -3.02
N PRO A 518 15.62 13.31 -2.36
CA PRO A 518 14.74 12.18 -2.67
C PRO A 518 14.16 12.23 -4.09
N ASP A 519 14.10 13.42 -4.70
CA ASP A 519 13.56 13.64 -6.04
C ASP A 519 14.59 13.42 -7.17
N THR A 520 15.82 12.99 -6.85
CA THR A 520 16.87 12.72 -7.86
C THR A 520 16.68 11.37 -8.55
N ASP A 521 17.06 11.31 -9.84
CA ASP A 521 16.99 10.08 -10.63
C ASP A 521 17.88 8.99 -10.00
N GLY A 522 17.32 7.81 -9.76
CA GLY A 522 17.99 6.69 -9.08
C GLY A 522 17.78 6.63 -7.55
N CYS A 523 17.12 7.64 -6.96
CA CYS A 523 16.77 7.68 -5.55
C CYS A 523 15.30 7.37 -5.24
N ALA A 524 14.47 7.27 -6.28
CA ALA A 524 13.06 6.97 -6.14
C ALA A 524 12.84 5.53 -5.64
N VAL A 525 12.17 5.39 -4.50
CA VAL A 525 11.61 4.10 -4.08
C VAL A 525 10.43 3.79 -4.99
N PRO A 526 10.41 2.63 -5.69
CA PRO A 526 9.29 2.28 -6.55
C PRO A 526 7.99 2.24 -5.75
N ASN A 527 6.89 2.66 -6.37
CA ASN A 527 5.57 2.54 -5.76
C ASN A 527 5.23 1.04 -5.61
N PRO A 528 4.58 0.63 -4.49
CA PRO A 528 4.18 -0.76 -4.31
C PRO A 528 3.25 -1.20 -5.44
N LEU A 529 3.26 -2.50 -5.75
CA LEU A 529 2.39 -3.02 -6.81
C LEU A 529 0.92 -2.69 -6.52
N PRO A 530 0.11 -2.40 -7.55
CA PRO A 530 -1.25 -1.93 -7.35
C PRO A 530 -2.21 -3.04 -6.89
N MET A 531 -1.76 -4.31 -6.87
CA MET A 531 -2.53 -5.49 -6.44
C MET A 531 -2.54 -5.68 -4.91
N LEU A 532 -2.51 -4.59 -4.15
CA LEU A 532 -2.49 -4.58 -2.69
C LEU A 532 -3.36 -3.43 -2.17
N PHE A 533 -4.07 -3.65 -1.06
CA PHE A 533 -4.62 -2.56 -0.28
C PHE A 533 -3.52 -1.85 0.49
N SER A 534 -3.56 -0.52 0.53
CA SER A 534 -2.51 0.30 1.11
C SER A 534 -3.11 1.42 1.95
N VAL A 535 -3.06 1.27 3.27
CA VAL A 535 -3.50 2.31 4.21
C VAL A 535 -2.26 2.98 4.82
N PRO A 536 -2.06 4.31 4.66
CA PRO A 536 -0.92 4.99 5.26
C PRO A 536 -0.91 4.83 6.79
N LYS A 537 0.28 4.67 7.38
CA LYS A 537 0.42 4.55 8.83
C LYS A 537 0.03 5.86 9.50
N ILE A 538 -0.99 5.79 10.35
CA ILE A 538 -1.48 6.95 11.10
C ILE A 538 -0.58 7.15 12.32
N ASN A 539 -0.03 8.35 12.47
CA ASN A 539 0.76 8.77 13.62
C ASN A 539 2.13 8.06 13.77
N ASP A 540 2.65 7.50 12.69
CA ASP A 540 4.04 6.99 12.60
C ASP A 540 4.92 8.03 11.92
N TYR A 541 6.01 8.42 12.56
CA TYR A 541 6.92 9.43 12.04
C TYR A 541 7.88 8.87 10.97
N GLN A 542 7.97 7.56 10.80
CA GLN A 542 8.76 6.96 9.70
C GLN A 542 7.96 6.88 8.39
N GLY A 543 6.67 7.24 8.43
CA GLY A 543 5.77 7.07 7.31
C GLY A 543 5.60 5.59 6.93
N GLY A 544 5.27 5.36 5.66
CA GLY A 544 4.94 4.04 5.12
C GLY A 544 3.46 3.69 5.21
N SER A 545 3.11 2.55 4.63
CA SER A 545 1.74 2.03 4.57
C SER A 545 1.64 0.63 5.18
N SER A 546 0.46 0.32 5.71
CA SER A 546 0.05 -1.05 5.99
C SER A 546 -0.45 -1.66 4.69
N LEU A 547 0.08 -2.81 4.32
CA LEU A 547 -0.24 -3.50 3.08
C LEU A 547 -1.07 -4.76 3.36
N LEU A 548 -2.04 -5.06 2.50
CA LEU A 548 -2.80 -6.32 2.52
C LEU A 548 -2.98 -6.83 1.08
N GLY A 549 -2.60 -8.07 0.81
CA GLY A 549 -2.69 -8.65 -0.53
C GLY A 549 -4.13 -8.92 -0.96
N LEU A 550 -4.46 -8.63 -2.22
CA LEU A 550 -5.79 -8.99 -2.77
C LEU A 550 -5.98 -10.52 -2.83
N GLY A 551 -4.91 -11.29 -3.01
CA GLY A 551 -4.95 -12.76 -3.02
C GLY A 551 -5.43 -13.36 -1.70
N ASP A 552 -5.05 -12.74 -0.58
CA ASP A 552 -5.43 -13.17 0.78
C ASP A 552 -6.91 -12.97 1.07
N ILE A 553 -7.56 -12.04 0.34
CA ILE A 553 -9.00 -11.80 0.39
C ILE A 553 -9.73 -12.74 -0.57
N VAL A 554 -9.24 -12.83 -1.81
CA VAL A 554 -9.89 -13.54 -2.90
C VAL A 554 -9.91 -15.05 -2.66
N LEU A 555 -8.79 -15.66 -2.27
CA LEU A 555 -8.72 -17.12 -2.17
C LEU A 555 -9.63 -17.69 -1.06
N PRO A 556 -9.56 -17.21 0.21
CA PRO A 556 -10.56 -17.59 1.22
C PRO A 556 -11.96 -17.08 0.89
N GLY A 557 -12.06 -15.93 0.18
CA GLY A 557 -13.31 -15.36 -0.30
C GLY A 557 -14.09 -16.28 -1.23
N LEU A 558 -13.41 -17.12 -2.04
CA LEU A 558 -14.08 -18.13 -2.87
C LEU A 558 -14.79 -19.20 -2.03
N LEU A 559 -14.18 -19.63 -0.92
CA LEU A 559 -14.85 -20.56 0.02
C LEU A 559 -16.02 -19.89 0.73
N MET A 560 -15.87 -18.61 1.04
CA MET A 560 -16.91 -17.79 1.67
C MET A 560 -18.10 -17.53 0.75
N SER A 561 -17.86 -17.27 -0.54
CA SER A 561 -18.91 -17.14 -1.56
C SER A 561 -19.62 -18.47 -1.80
N PHE A 562 -18.88 -19.59 -1.85
CA PHE A 562 -19.47 -20.94 -1.90
C PHE A 562 -20.41 -21.19 -0.72
N ALA A 563 -20.00 -20.86 0.50
CA ALA A 563 -20.85 -21.01 1.69
C ALA A 563 -22.08 -20.09 1.68
N CYS A 564 -21.94 -18.85 1.20
CA CYS A 564 -23.06 -17.93 1.02
C CYS A 564 -24.10 -18.49 0.05
N ARG A 565 -23.66 -18.99 -1.10
CA ARG A 565 -24.53 -19.60 -2.11
C ARG A 565 -25.18 -20.87 -1.57
N LEU A 566 -24.44 -21.72 -0.85
CA LEU A 566 -24.97 -22.91 -0.20
C LEU A 566 -26.13 -22.62 0.77
N ASP A 567 -25.95 -21.62 1.64
CA ASP A 567 -26.98 -21.22 2.59
C ASP A 567 -28.22 -20.67 1.88
N LEU A 568 -28.03 -19.86 0.84
CA LEU A 568 -29.11 -19.30 0.04
C LEU A 568 -29.85 -20.41 -0.74
N SER A 569 -29.14 -21.38 -1.31
CA SER A 569 -29.73 -22.49 -2.08
C SER A 569 -30.58 -23.39 -1.20
N LYS A 570 -30.10 -23.71 0.00
CA LYS A 570 -30.89 -24.42 1.00
C LYS A 570 -32.16 -23.65 1.37
N ALA A 571 -32.06 -22.33 1.57
CA ALA A 571 -33.22 -21.50 1.86
C ALA A 571 -34.23 -21.47 0.70
N LEU A 572 -33.74 -21.35 -0.55
CA LEU A 572 -34.59 -21.29 -1.75
C LEU A 572 -35.33 -22.60 -1.99
N VAL A 573 -34.61 -23.72 -1.96
CA VAL A 573 -35.19 -25.06 -2.17
C VAL A 573 -36.17 -25.43 -1.06
N SER A 574 -35.85 -25.12 0.21
CA SER A 574 -36.79 -25.33 1.32
C SER A 574 -38.08 -24.54 1.17
N LEU A 575 -38.01 -23.30 0.68
CA LEU A 575 -39.18 -22.46 0.41
C LEU A 575 -39.99 -22.96 -0.79
N SER A 576 -39.33 -23.41 -1.85
CA SER A 576 -39.99 -23.98 -3.05
C SER A 576 -40.77 -25.25 -2.71
N ASN A 577 -40.18 -26.12 -1.87
CA ASN A 577 -40.82 -27.36 -1.42
C ASN A 577 -41.96 -27.15 -0.40
N GLY A 578 -42.25 -25.91 0.01
CA GLY A 578 -43.28 -25.60 1.00
C GLY A 578 -42.95 -26.08 2.42
N GLU A 579 -41.70 -26.51 2.68
CA GLU A 579 -41.27 -26.92 4.01
C GLU A 579 -41.00 -25.68 4.87
N GLN A 580 -41.97 -25.33 5.72
CA GLN A 580 -41.86 -24.24 6.67
C GLN A 580 -41.05 -24.66 7.90
N LYS A 581 -39.77 -25.02 7.70
CA LYS A 581 -38.87 -25.35 8.82
C LYS A 581 -38.20 -24.08 9.32
N GLU A 582 -38.81 -23.49 10.34
CA GLU A 582 -38.23 -22.46 11.19
C GLU A 582 -37.09 -23.06 12.03
N LYS A 583 -35.96 -23.40 11.40
CA LYS A 583 -34.74 -23.72 12.13
C LYS A 583 -33.80 -22.52 12.07
N ASN A 584 -33.75 -21.86 13.22
CA ASN A 584 -32.82 -20.81 13.63
C ASN A 584 -31.36 -21.33 13.71
N THR A 585 -30.93 -22.15 12.74
CA THR A 585 -29.55 -22.59 12.60
C THR A 585 -28.83 -21.56 11.75
N THR A 586 -27.95 -20.79 12.37
CA THR A 586 -27.03 -19.89 11.66
C THR A 586 -26.36 -20.64 10.50
N GLY A 587 -26.41 -20.05 9.31
CA GLY A 587 -25.83 -20.62 8.08
C GLY A 587 -24.31 -20.77 8.16
N TYR A 588 -23.73 -21.55 7.26
CA TYR A 588 -22.28 -21.74 7.14
C TYR A 588 -21.53 -20.41 6.92
N PHE A 589 -22.14 -19.47 6.19
CA PHE A 589 -21.56 -18.18 5.82
C PHE A 589 -21.06 -17.39 7.04
N PHE A 590 -21.89 -17.22 8.08
CA PHE A 590 -21.54 -16.41 9.25
C PHE A 590 -20.31 -16.96 9.98
N TYR A 591 -20.22 -18.27 10.18
CA TYR A 591 -19.08 -18.88 10.86
C TYR A 591 -17.79 -18.77 10.05
N ILE A 592 -17.89 -18.83 8.72
CA ILE A 592 -16.74 -18.64 7.84
C ILE A 592 -16.32 -17.15 7.81
N CYS A 593 -17.26 -16.19 7.88
CA CYS A 593 -16.92 -14.78 8.10
C CYS A 593 -16.08 -14.60 9.36
N VAL A 594 -16.51 -15.21 10.47
CA VAL A 594 -15.81 -15.14 11.75
C VAL A 594 -14.46 -15.84 11.66
N GLY A 595 -14.40 -17.02 11.03
CA GLY A 595 -13.15 -17.74 10.79
C GLY A 595 -12.14 -16.93 9.98
N TYR A 596 -12.59 -16.28 8.91
CA TYR A 596 -11.76 -15.38 8.10
C TYR A 596 -11.24 -14.19 8.93
N ALA A 597 -12.12 -13.52 9.68
CA ALA A 597 -11.74 -12.37 10.51
C ALA A 597 -10.72 -12.74 11.59
N VAL A 598 -10.88 -13.91 12.22
CA VAL A 598 -9.94 -14.46 13.22
C VAL A 598 -8.61 -14.83 12.57
N GLY A 599 -8.63 -15.52 11.42
CA GLY A 599 -7.41 -15.89 10.70
C GLY A 599 -6.60 -14.67 10.24
N LEU A 600 -7.28 -13.64 9.73
CA LEU A 600 -6.62 -12.39 9.32
C LEU A 600 -6.04 -11.64 10.52
N MET A 601 -6.73 -11.65 11.68
CA MET A 601 -6.20 -11.07 12.91
C MET A 601 -4.97 -11.83 13.42
N MET A 602 -4.99 -13.16 13.38
CA MET A 602 -3.84 -13.99 13.75
C MET A 602 -2.63 -13.69 12.85
N ALA A 603 -2.84 -13.53 11.54
CA ALA A 603 -1.76 -13.15 10.62
C ALA A 603 -1.14 -11.78 10.99
N ASN A 604 -1.98 -10.78 11.27
CA ASN A 604 -1.50 -9.46 11.72
C ASN A 604 -0.72 -9.53 13.04
N ILE A 605 -1.20 -10.33 14.01
CA ILE A 605 -0.49 -10.54 15.29
C ILE A 605 0.84 -11.26 15.06
N ALA A 606 0.90 -12.24 14.16
CA ALA A 606 2.13 -12.96 13.85
C ALA A 606 3.19 -12.07 13.22
N VAL A 607 2.81 -11.22 12.25
CA VAL A 607 3.71 -10.21 11.66
C VAL A 607 4.23 -9.25 12.72
N TYR A 608 3.36 -8.83 13.65
CA TYR A 608 3.75 -7.94 14.75
C TYR A 608 4.75 -8.60 15.73
N LEU A 609 4.54 -9.88 16.08
CA LEU A 609 5.39 -10.58 17.05
C LEU A 609 6.73 -11.03 16.45
N MET A 610 6.77 -11.37 15.17
CA MET A 610 7.97 -11.92 14.52
C MET A 610 8.81 -10.87 13.78
N GLU A 611 8.32 -9.62 13.68
CA GLU A 611 8.97 -8.50 12.98
C GLU A 611 9.44 -8.84 11.54
N MET A 612 8.85 -9.87 10.95
CA MET A 612 9.14 -10.40 9.62
C MET A 612 7.84 -10.66 8.87
N GLY A 613 7.88 -10.59 7.55
CA GLY A 613 6.75 -10.94 6.68
C GLY A 613 6.33 -12.39 6.90
N GLN A 614 5.05 -12.61 7.19
CA GLN A 614 4.47 -13.95 7.41
C GLN A 614 3.50 -14.30 6.27
N PRO A 615 3.44 -15.58 5.86
CA PRO A 615 2.44 -16.04 4.89
C PRO A 615 1.04 -15.95 5.51
N ALA A 616 0.16 -15.09 4.98
CA ALA A 616 -1.16 -14.86 5.55
C ALA A 616 -2.09 -16.08 5.39
N LEU A 617 -1.95 -16.83 4.30
CA LEU A 617 -2.75 -18.02 4.03
C LEU A 617 -2.48 -19.15 5.03
N LEU A 618 -1.30 -19.14 5.69
CA LEU A 618 -0.96 -20.05 6.79
C LEU A 618 -2.00 -20.01 7.92
N TYR A 619 -2.54 -18.82 8.21
CA TYR A 619 -3.52 -18.61 9.28
C TYR A 619 -4.95 -18.63 8.74
N LEU A 620 -5.19 -18.09 7.54
CA LEU A 620 -6.53 -18.00 6.96
C LEU A 620 -7.11 -19.36 6.55
N VAL A 621 -6.31 -20.24 5.94
CA VAL A 621 -6.81 -21.52 5.43
C VAL A 621 -7.31 -22.43 6.55
N PRO A 622 -6.58 -22.67 7.65
CA PRO A 622 -7.07 -23.47 8.77
C PRO A 622 -8.32 -22.85 9.42
N CYS A 623 -8.36 -21.54 9.60
CA CYS A 623 -9.48 -20.84 10.24
C CYS A 623 -10.76 -20.77 9.40
N THR A 624 -10.67 -20.91 8.07
CA THR A 624 -11.84 -20.91 7.18
C THR A 624 -12.25 -22.34 6.78
N LEU A 625 -11.32 -23.10 6.19
CA LEU A 625 -11.56 -24.47 5.73
C LEU A 625 -11.80 -25.42 6.90
N GLY A 626 -11.08 -25.27 8.01
CA GLY A 626 -11.30 -26.08 9.21
C GLY A 626 -12.69 -25.88 9.82
N VAL A 627 -13.21 -24.64 9.79
CA VAL A 627 -14.54 -24.32 10.32
C VAL A 627 -15.64 -24.97 9.51
N ILE A 628 -15.62 -24.86 8.17
CA ILE A 628 -16.66 -25.48 7.33
C ILE A 628 -16.62 -27.01 7.40
N ILE A 629 -15.43 -27.61 7.46
CA ILE A 629 -15.26 -29.06 7.59
C ILE A 629 -15.82 -29.53 8.95
N LYS A 630 -15.41 -28.89 10.06
CA LYS A 630 -15.90 -29.24 11.39
C LYS A 630 -17.42 -29.10 11.51
N MET A 631 -17.97 -28.03 10.96
CA MET A 631 -19.39 -27.74 11.02
C MET A 631 -20.22 -28.71 10.16
N SER A 632 -19.75 -29.06 8.97
CA SER A 632 -20.42 -30.03 8.09
C SER A 632 -20.33 -31.46 8.64
N MET A 633 -19.23 -31.84 9.30
CA MET A 633 -19.15 -33.10 10.05
C MET A 633 -20.14 -33.13 11.21
N SER A 634 -20.22 -32.06 12.00
CA SER A 634 -21.15 -31.96 13.13
C SER A 634 -22.62 -32.02 12.71
N ARG A 635 -22.94 -31.62 11.47
CA ARG A 635 -24.29 -31.67 10.89
C ARG A 635 -24.58 -32.98 10.16
N GLY A 636 -23.58 -33.84 9.95
CA GLY A 636 -23.71 -35.08 9.19
C GLY A 636 -23.82 -34.88 7.67
N GLU A 637 -23.62 -33.66 7.17
CA GLU A 637 -23.79 -33.28 5.75
C GLU A 637 -22.44 -33.23 4.99
N PHE A 638 -21.34 -33.64 5.62
CA PHE A 638 -20.00 -33.51 5.05
C PHE A 638 -19.85 -34.18 3.68
N ALA A 639 -20.33 -35.41 3.52
CA ALA A 639 -20.17 -36.16 2.27
C ALA A 639 -20.90 -35.49 1.09
N GLU A 640 -22.05 -34.88 1.36
CA GLU A 640 -22.85 -34.14 0.38
C GLU A 640 -22.16 -32.84 -0.03
N VAL A 641 -21.77 -32.02 0.95
CA VAL A 641 -21.07 -30.74 0.70
C VAL A 641 -19.70 -30.96 0.03
N PHE A 642 -19.00 -32.04 0.38
CA PHE A 642 -17.69 -32.38 -0.16
C PHE A 642 -17.72 -32.79 -1.63
N LYS A 643 -18.65 -33.67 -2.03
CA LYS A 643 -18.74 -34.15 -3.42
C LYS A 643 -19.31 -33.09 -4.36
N GLY A 644 -20.25 -32.29 -3.88
CA GLY A 644 -21.05 -31.38 -4.70
C GLY A 644 -22.49 -31.42 -4.18
N PRO A 645 -22.96 -30.36 -3.49
CA PRO A 645 -24.30 -30.37 -2.91
C PRO A 645 -25.38 -30.26 -3.99
N GLU A 646 -26.18 -31.31 -4.19
CA GLU A 646 -27.28 -31.36 -5.18
C GLU A 646 -28.30 -30.22 -5.01
N VAL A 647 -28.40 -29.67 -3.80
CA VAL A 647 -29.27 -28.52 -3.48
C VAL A 647 -28.86 -27.28 -4.28
N MET A 648 -27.57 -27.12 -4.61
CA MET A 648 -27.09 -26.02 -5.45
C MET A 648 -27.59 -26.15 -6.89
N ASP A 649 -27.55 -27.36 -7.45
CA ASP A 649 -27.98 -27.63 -8.82
C ASP A 649 -29.50 -27.40 -8.96
N LYS A 650 -30.28 -27.91 -8.00
CA LYS A 650 -31.74 -27.66 -7.92
C LYS A 650 -32.08 -26.18 -7.75
N ALA A 651 -31.27 -25.44 -6.99
CA ALA A 651 -31.48 -24.02 -6.80
C ALA A 651 -31.19 -23.22 -8.08
N ASN A 652 -30.20 -23.62 -8.88
CA ASN A 652 -29.93 -23.03 -10.19
C ASN A 652 -31.07 -23.36 -11.17
N GLU A 653 -31.61 -24.58 -11.17
CA GLU A 653 -32.77 -24.95 -11.99
C GLU A 653 -34.00 -24.06 -11.67
N ILE A 654 -34.30 -23.85 -10.38
CA ILE A 654 -35.37 -22.93 -9.94
C ILE A 654 -35.08 -21.48 -10.36
N LEU A 655 -33.80 -21.07 -10.36
CA LEU A 655 -33.39 -19.74 -10.81
C LEU A 655 -33.73 -19.57 -12.29
N ASP A 656 -33.33 -20.53 -13.13
CA ASP A 656 -33.56 -20.54 -14.57
C ASP A 656 -35.06 -20.52 -14.90
N GLU A 657 -35.90 -21.24 -14.13
CA GLU A 657 -37.36 -21.19 -14.28
C GLU A 657 -37.96 -19.81 -13.96
N ILE A 658 -37.46 -19.15 -12.91
CA ILE A 658 -37.94 -17.81 -12.52
C ILE A 658 -37.54 -16.76 -13.55
N GLU A 659 -36.37 -16.91 -14.17
CA GLU A 659 -35.85 -15.99 -15.18
C GLU A 659 -36.47 -16.24 -16.56
N GLY A 660 -36.65 -17.50 -16.97
CA GLY A 660 -37.30 -17.87 -18.23
C GLY A 660 -38.82 -17.63 -18.25
N GLY A 661 -39.47 -17.60 -17.08
CA GLY A 661 -40.92 -17.42 -16.95
C GLY A 661 -41.47 -16.02 -17.28
N ASP A 662 -40.60 -15.00 -17.40
CA ASP A 662 -41.00 -13.61 -17.68
C ASP A 662 -41.09 -13.29 -19.19
N GLY A 663 -40.78 -14.26 -20.07
CA GLY A 663 -40.67 -14.05 -21.52
C GLY A 663 -41.64 -14.84 -22.42
N SER A 664 -42.57 -15.63 -21.87
CA SER A 664 -43.48 -16.44 -22.70
C SER A 664 -44.83 -16.68 -22.05
N ARG A 665 -45.69 -15.66 -22.10
CA ARG A 665 -47.15 -15.84 -22.10
C ARG A 665 -47.79 -14.88 -23.11
N GLY A 666 -47.64 -15.22 -24.38
CA GLY A 666 -48.38 -14.62 -25.47
C GLY A 666 -48.38 -15.54 -26.69
N GLY A 667 -49.55 -16.12 -27.01
CA GLY A 667 -49.82 -16.73 -28.32
C GLY A 667 -50.01 -18.25 -28.31
N SER A 668 -51.27 -18.67 -28.43
CA SER A 668 -51.76 -20.00 -28.80
C SER A 668 -50.99 -20.64 -29.97
N ASP A 669 -50.80 -21.96 -29.98
CA ASP A 669 -51.77 -22.83 -30.65
C ASP A 669 -51.59 -24.31 -30.29
N GLY A 670 -52.72 -25.01 -30.23
CA GLY A 670 -52.79 -26.45 -30.03
C GLY A 670 -52.32 -27.21 -31.28
N GLY A 671 -51.63 -28.32 -31.06
CA GLY A 671 -51.23 -29.25 -32.12
C GLY A 671 -50.93 -30.61 -31.52
N SER A 672 -51.74 -31.57 -31.90
CA SER A 672 -51.82 -32.95 -31.45
C SER A 672 -50.56 -33.79 -31.65
N PHE A 673 -50.31 -34.66 -30.67
CA PHE A 673 -49.97 -36.08 -30.82
C PHE A 673 -49.82 -36.61 -32.26
N GLU A 674 -48.62 -37.06 -32.63
CA GLU A 674 -48.47 -38.25 -33.48
C GLU A 674 -47.10 -38.92 -33.23
N GLN A 675 -47.14 -40.25 -33.21
CA GLN A 675 -46.12 -41.19 -32.76
C GLN A 675 -45.56 -41.96 -33.98
N ASP A 676 -44.37 -42.54 -33.81
CA ASP A 676 -43.76 -43.65 -34.57
C ASP A 676 -42.66 -43.35 -35.61
N GLY A 677 -41.58 -44.15 -35.52
CA GLY A 677 -40.84 -44.61 -36.70
C GLY A 677 -39.32 -44.64 -36.63
N GLU A 678 -38.74 -45.68 -36.00
CA GLU A 678 -37.37 -46.15 -36.28
C GLU A 678 -37.21 -46.58 -37.77
N GLN A 679 -36.06 -46.29 -38.39
CA GLN A 679 -35.22 -47.19 -39.22
C GLN A 679 -34.09 -46.39 -39.92
N LEU A 680 -32.79 -46.58 -39.61
CA LEU A 680 -31.83 -47.61 -40.08
C LEU A 680 -31.28 -47.38 -41.51
N LEU A 681 -29.94 -47.53 -41.62
CA LEU A 681 -29.05 -47.62 -42.80
C LEU A 681 -28.38 -46.35 -43.37
N SER A 682 -27.07 -46.24 -43.08
CA SER A 682 -26.02 -45.69 -43.98
C SER A 682 -25.86 -46.60 -45.24
N PRO A 683 -25.21 -46.19 -46.36
CA PRO A 683 -23.75 -45.97 -46.36
C PRO A 683 -23.17 -44.93 -47.37
N ASN A 684 -21.89 -44.61 -47.10
CA ASN A 684 -20.81 -44.15 -47.98
C ASN A 684 -21.04 -44.16 -49.51
N ILE A 685 -20.44 -43.19 -50.22
CA ILE A 685 -19.25 -43.40 -51.07
C ILE A 685 -18.66 -42.05 -51.54
N SER A 686 -17.34 -42.08 -51.67
CA SER A 686 -16.33 -41.11 -52.06
C SER A 686 -16.59 -40.19 -53.27
N GLY A 687 -15.97 -39.01 -53.22
CA GLY A 687 -14.83 -38.74 -54.11
C GLY A 687 -14.96 -37.59 -55.13
N SER A 688 -13.96 -36.71 -55.07
CA SER A 688 -13.32 -36.00 -56.20
C SER A 688 -13.86 -34.64 -56.66
N ASP A 689 -12.87 -33.76 -56.88
CA ASP A 689 -12.79 -32.59 -57.77
C ASP A 689 -13.49 -31.30 -57.32
N ALA A 690 -12.72 -30.30 -56.88
CA ALA A 690 -11.97 -29.32 -57.69
C ALA A 690 -12.88 -28.32 -58.41
N VAL A 691 -13.00 -27.12 -57.83
CA VAL A 691 -12.65 -25.78 -58.36
C VAL A 691 -12.92 -24.75 -57.28
#